data_AF-A0ABD6Y4B0-F1
#
_entry.id   AF-A0ABD6Y4B0-F1
#
_cell.length_a   1.000
_cell.length_b   1.000
_cell.length_c   1.000
_cell.angle_alpha   90.00
_cell.angle_beta   90.00
_cell.angle_gamma   90.00
#
_symmetry.space_group_name_H-M   'P 1'
#
loop_
_entity.id
_entity.type
_entity.pdbx_description
1 polymer ?
#
loop_
_entity_poly.entity_id
_entity_poly.type
_entity_poly.pdbx_seq_one_letter_code
_entity_poly.pdbx_strand_id
1 'polypeptide(L)'
;MLEILDYQRQSLISDANFWQFVDDNINEPTEFSGVSFVSSIKFIEEELLPRFAKVTLILGLTDNGANSIGKRMRQLTDRTTVVKYGYEHPESEFTKRILDGSLRLFFTKKELIHTKAYLITNQDHFLALTGSMNLTNQAMYHNVEQLVADYGEKTAPMFKCYKELLAVNREHATDFINAKQMVGFMKAQNTEQLEIDVYTDTVNLIKSKAEGNSDAVVVPPAEVKEFRDKYQSDDQLKTLSAADKISVAQTVKLFGPGGHKKRNLDQIGHELYNLTQVVKRETASTQSDDKINREEDLFPKPVTYWNNGQLYEAPRIGDKVNLSLITSDLAGDSLKQELQLFCDIVHEYDNYKEVGEGWQACDFICYLFEAPWLWQIRNMYEYSASSKSREDVPLGIALIGQGRTGKSTLGKRLAAKLTGSKNFLDAGIFDPRNYALGKSNTNMTMTMVLKNYMYSDGPVSPMMIDDVSPNLTTRNYFDKFIKDISNGRILTRPLPSFIFTMNRQEGDSQSQFSIKPEMMRRLWYLSFESTFSGNDDEREAVLNDLLRRANDRLYRYCQVELAKFFADVSDEAEMKIEKDFLYPIKYVLKQALDHFEMYDQVANYFADNYDYSLFVGRNDWTMLVNQAEVGSDISFIKQDGRLCAQINKQLFNKVSDNTSKNNGSSMMHRYFQYLPRKYHISYQYTNTGFIVDVANFDKWLNSDTLQQRYESSQAAQTARQQDNQERLTEAITKLTEATQQNQKKKGLFGWLRK
;
A
#
# COMPACT_ATOMS: atom_id res chain seq x y z
N MET A 1 17.01 -49.07 2.49
CA MET A 1 18.01 -50.11 2.16
C MET A 1 19.38 -49.52 2.42
N LEU A 2 20.00 -49.87 3.54
CA LEU A 2 21.35 -49.43 3.88
C LEU A 2 22.33 -50.55 3.52
N GLU A 3 23.37 -50.21 2.78
CA GLU A 3 24.48 -51.11 2.51
C GLU A 3 25.69 -50.70 3.33
N ILE A 4 26.30 -51.64 4.05
CA ILE A 4 27.54 -51.41 4.79
C ILE A 4 28.64 -52.29 4.21
N LEU A 5 29.65 -51.67 3.62
CA LEU A 5 30.90 -52.32 3.27
C LEU A 5 31.76 -52.41 4.54
N ASP A 6 31.80 -53.58 5.17
CA ASP A 6 32.67 -53.88 6.30
C ASP A 6 34.08 -54.14 5.76
N TYR A 7 34.98 -53.17 5.95
CA TYR A 7 36.35 -53.26 5.43
C TYR A 7 37.19 -54.29 6.20
N GLN A 8 36.92 -54.49 7.49
CA GLN A 8 37.65 -55.46 8.33
C GLN A 8 37.31 -56.90 7.93
N ARG A 9 36.04 -57.16 7.59
CA ARG A 9 35.56 -58.48 7.16
C ARG A 9 35.57 -58.68 5.64
N GLN A 10 35.92 -57.65 4.88
CA GLN A 10 35.88 -57.63 3.41
C GLN A 10 34.53 -58.09 2.84
N SER A 11 33.43 -57.63 3.44
CA SER A 11 32.08 -58.09 3.10
C SER A 11 31.10 -56.93 2.93
N LEU A 12 30.17 -57.07 1.98
CA LEU A 12 29.03 -56.18 1.83
C LEU A 12 27.84 -56.73 2.61
N ILE A 13 27.32 -55.94 3.54
CA ILE A 13 26.11 -56.23 4.30
C ILE A 13 24.96 -55.43 3.66
N SER A 14 24.08 -56.14 2.95
CA SER A 14 22.87 -55.56 2.35
C SER A 14 21.74 -55.45 3.37
N ASP A 15 20.90 -54.42 3.23
CA ASP A 15 19.78 -54.13 4.15
C ASP A 15 20.20 -54.08 5.64
N ALA A 16 21.39 -53.55 5.89
CA ALA A 16 21.96 -53.46 7.22
C ALA A 16 21.10 -52.59 8.16
N ASN A 17 20.93 -53.03 9.40
CA ASN A 17 20.44 -52.17 10.47
C ASN A 17 21.64 -51.42 11.08
N PHE A 18 21.66 -50.10 10.92
CA PHE A 18 22.77 -49.26 11.38
C PHE A 18 23.08 -49.44 12.86
N TRP A 19 22.07 -49.41 13.73
CA TRP A 19 22.28 -49.51 15.17
C TRP A 19 22.70 -50.89 15.60
N GLN A 20 22.11 -51.94 15.00
CA GLN A 20 22.57 -53.30 15.24
C GLN A 20 24.03 -53.48 14.83
N PHE A 21 24.43 -52.93 13.69
CA PHE A 21 25.83 -52.97 13.26
C PHE A 21 26.76 -52.24 14.23
N VAL A 22 26.34 -51.09 14.78
CA VAL A 22 27.11 -50.40 15.83
C VAL A 22 27.23 -51.28 17.07
N ASP A 23 26.11 -51.79 17.58
CA ASP A 23 26.05 -52.60 18.80
C ASP A 23 26.88 -53.91 18.65
N ASP A 24 26.94 -54.50 17.45
CA ASP A 24 27.70 -55.71 17.13
C ASP A 24 29.22 -55.47 17.03
N ASN A 25 29.67 -54.22 16.79
CA ASN A 25 31.07 -53.92 16.46
C ASN A 25 31.76 -52.94 17.44
N ILE A 26 31.02 -52.37 18.40
CA ILE A 26 31.64 -51.62 19.50
C ILE A 26 30.85 -51.81 20.80
N ASN A 27 31.49 -52.43 21.80
CA ASN A 27 30.90 -52.63 23.13
C ASN A 27 30.91 -51.32 23.93
N GLU A 28 29.84 -51.07 24.69
CA GLU A 28 29.73 -49.94 25.63
C GLU A 28 30.22 -48.59 25.06
N PRO A 29 29.66 -48.13 23.94
CA PRO A 29 30.14 -46.89 23.32
C PRO A 29 29.88 -45.68 24.22
N THR A 30 30.87 -44.79 24.32
CA THR A 30 30.83 -43.62 25.23
C THR A 30 30.74 -42.29 24.51
N GLU A 31 31.47 -42.11 23.41
CA GLU A 31 31.49 -40.85 22.65
C GLU A 31 31.08 -41.06 21.19
N PHE A 32 30.26 -40.14 20.67
CA PHE A 32 29.89 -40.03 19.26
C PHE A 32 30.36 -38.70 18.70
N SER A 33 31.19 -38.73 17.65
CA SER A 33 31.61 -37.55 16.88
C SER A 33 31.18 -37.71 15.43
N GLY A 34 30.25 -36.88 14.97
CA GLY A 34 29.66 -36.98 13.65
C GLY A 34 29.78 -35.70 12.82
N VAL A 35 30.01 -35.86 11.53
CA VAL A 35 29.77 -34.85 10.50
C VAL A 35 28.60 -35.35 9.67
N SER A 36 27.55 -34.54 9.55
CA SER A 36 26.36 -34.86 8.76
C SER A 36 25.87 -33.61 8.06
N PHE A 37 25.19 -33.74 6.92
CA PHE A 37 24.59 -32.56 6.29
C PHE A 37 23.37 -32.08 7.07
N VAL A 38 22.50 -33.00 7.48
CA VAL A 38 21.29 -32.70 8.26
C VAL A 38 21.11 -33.71 9.39
N SER A 39 20.44 -33.24 10.44
CA SER A 39 19.90 -34.03 11.55
C SER A 39 18.69 -33.31 12.11
N SER A 40 17.82 -33.99 12.85
CA SER A 40 16.70 -33.38 13.57
C SER A 40 16.92 -33.43 15.08
N ILE A 41 16.28 -32.53 15.82
CA ILE A 41 16.28 -32.53 17.30
C ILE A 41 15.80 -33.90 17.80
N LYS A 42 14.68 -34.38 17.25
CA LYS A 42 14.09 -35.68 17.57
C LYS A 42 15.07 -36.84 17.37
N PHE A 43 15.78 -36.89 16.25
CA PHE A 43 16.77 -37.94 16.00
C PHE A 43 17.92 -37.89 17.01
N ILE A 44 18.43 -36.69 17.30
CA ILE A 44 19.50 -36.53 18.29
C ILE A 44 19.02 -37.02 19.66
N GLU A 45 17.83 -36.60 20.08
CA GLU A 45 17.28 -36.87 21.39
C GLU A 45 16.86 -38.34 21.59
N GLU A 46 16.27 -38.98 20.58
CA GLU A 46 15.77 -40.35 20.70
C GLU A 46 16.81 -41.41 20.33
N GLU A 47 17.75 -41.12 19.42
CA GLU A 47 18.67 -42.13 18.88
C GLU A 47 20.11 -41.95 19.38
N LEU A 48 20.60 -40.70 19.50
CA LEU A 48 22.00 -40.45 19.87
C LEU A 48 22.19 -40.30 21.39
N LEU A 49 21.43 -39.41 22.02
CA LEU A 49 21.62 -39.09 23.45
C LEU A 49 21.45 -40.30 24.40
N PRO A 50 20.54 -41.26 24.13
CA PRO A 50 20.42 -42.44 24.98
C PRO A 50 21.59 -43.42 24.85
N ARG A 51 22.30 -43.40 23.72
CA ARG A 51 23.37 -44.36 23.40
C ARG A 51 24.77 -43.89 23.79
N PHE A 52 24.98 -42.58 23.87
CA PHE A 52 26.32 -42.02 24.08
C PHE A 52 26.32 -41.00 25.23
N ALA A 53 27.34 -41.07 26.09
CA ALA A 53 27.54 -40.10 27.17
C ALA A 53 27.95 -38.71 26.65
N LYS A 54 28.52 -38.64 25.45
CA LYS A 54 28.93 -37.38 24.82
C LYS A 54 28.71 -37.41 23.32
N VAL A 55 28.10 -36.35 22.80
CA VAL A 55 27.73 -36.23 21.39
C VAL A 55 28.27 -34.91 20.84
N THR A 56 29.08 -35.00 19.79
CA THR A 56 29.61 -33.85 19.05
C THR A 56 29.19 -33.94 17.59
N LEU A 57 28.43 -32.97 17.11
CA LEU A 57 27.92 -32.96 15.74
C LEU A 57 28.35 -31.70 15.00
N ILE A 58 28.88 -31.89 13.79
CA ILE A 58 29.09 -30.83 12.81
C ILE A 58 27.99 -30.97 11.76
N LEU A 59 27.08 -29.99 11.73
CA LEU A 59 25.96 -29.93 10.78
C LEU A 59 26.34 -29.04 9.59
N GLY A 60 26.48 -29.66 8.43
CA GLY A 60 27.00 -29.07 7.20
C GLY A 60 26.00 -28.28 6.36
N LEU A 61 26.41 -27.88 5.15
CA LEU A 61 25.59 -27.28 4.09
C LEU A 61 25.92 -27.92 2.73
N THR A 62 24.92 -28.17 1.88
CA THR A 62 25.10 -28.71 0.51
C THR A 62 25.24 -27.59 -0.54
N ASP A 63 26.15 -27.80 -1.49
CA ASP A 63 26.21 -27.05 -2.76
C ASP A 63 25.01 -27.40 -3.66
N ASN A 64 24.60 -26.45 -4.51
CA ASN A 64 24.14 -26.67 -5.88
C ASN A 64 23.96 -25.31 -6.59
N GLY A 65 25.02 -24.49 -6.64
CA GLY A 65 25.10 -23.27 -7.45
C GLY A 65 25.17 -21.96 -6.67
N ALA A 66 25.19 -20.83 -7.41
CA ALA A 66 25.46 -19.43 -7.03
C ALA A 66 24.59 -18.78 -5.91
N ASN A 67 24.14 -19.56 -4.92
CA ASN A 67 23.25 -19.22 -3.82
C ASN A 67 23.86 -19.59 -2.44
N SER A 68 25.17 -19.75 -2.34
CA SER A 68 25.90 -20.09 -1.09
C SER A 68 25.59 -19.14 0.06
N ILE A 69 25.53 -17.84 -0.22
CA ILE A 69 25.21 -16.83 0.80
C ILE A 69 23.76 -16.90 1.27
N GLY A 70 22.80 -17.12 0.36
CA GLY A 70 21.39 -17.23 0.71
C GLY A 70 21.10 -18.45 1.59
N LYS A 71 21.80 -19.57 1.34
CA LYS A 71 21.73 -20.77 2.18
C LYS A 71 22.39 -20.58 3.54
N ARG A 72 23.57 -19.93 3.61
CA ARG A 72 24.22 -19.60 4.89
C ARG A 72 23.35 -18.68 5.74
N MET A 73 22.74 -17.66 5.14
CA MET A 73 21.81 -16.77 5.84
C MET A 73 20.56 -17.51 6.35
N ARG A 74 20.04 -18.48 5.60
CA ARG A 74 18.92 -19.32 6.05
C ARG A 74 19.29 -20.20 7.24
N GLN A 75 20.44 -20.89 7.16
CA GLN A 75 20.89 -21.74 8.27
C GLN A 75 21.14 -20.94 9.55
N LEU A 76 21.64 -19.71 9.42
CA LEU A 76 21.77 -18.77 10.53
C LEU A 76 20.41 -18.41 11.15
N THR A 77 19.35 -18.35 10.36
CA THR A 77 17.98 -18.11 10.86
C THR A 77 17.30 -19.36 11.40
N ASP A 78 17.66 -20.56 10.93
CA ASP A 78 17.15 -21.83 11.45
C ASP A 78 17.62 -22.12 12.88
N ARG A 79 18.66 -21.42 13.35
CA ARG A 79 19.10 -21.42 14.75
C ARG A 79 17.98 -21.08 15.72
N THR A 80 17.02 -20.26 15.31
CA THR A 80 15.83 -19.94 16.10
C THR A 80 15.02 -21.18 16.47
N THR A 81 14.95 -22.21 15.61
CA THR A 81 14.20 -23.44 15.89
C THR A 81 14.82 -24.23 17.04
N VAL A 82 16.16 -24.36 17.08
CA VAL A 82 16.88 -25.08 18.14
C VAL A 82 16.80 -24.33 19.47
N VAL A 83 17.01 -23.01 19.44
CA VAL A 83 16.92 -22.18 20.66
C VAL A 83 15.49 -22.20 21.21
N LYS A 84 14.48 -22.06 20.34
CA LYS A 84 13.08 -22.08 20.73
C LYS A 84 12.67 -23.42 21.35
N TYR A 85 13.10 -24.54 20.76
CA TYR A 85 12.85 -25.86 21.33
C TYR A 85 13.34 -25.95 22.77
N GLY A 86 14.59 -25.56 23.04
CA GLY A 86 15.13 -25.67 24.38
C GLY A 86 14.60 -24.63 25.36
N TYR A 87 14.15 -23.47 24.88
CA TYR A 87 13.40 -22.50 25.68
C TYR A 87 12.03 -23.08 26.12
N GLU A 88 11.32 -23.75 25.22
CA GLU A 88 10.01 -24.36 25.48
C GLU A 88 10.12 -25.68 26.27
N HIS A 89 11.24 -26.39 26.16
CA HIS A 89 11.47 -27.70 26.79
C HIS A 89 12.78 -27.70 27.61
N PRO A 90 12.85 -26.92 28.71
CA PRO A 90 14.06 -26.81 29.54
C PRO A 90 14.46 -28.13 30.20
N GLU A 91 13.48 -29.00 30.46
CA GLU A 91 13.69 -30.30 31.12
C GLU A 91 14.03 -31.45 30.16
N SER A 92 13.99 -31.20 28.85
CA SER A 92 14.35 -32.21 27.85
C SER A 92 15.83 -32.61 27.97
N GLU A 93 16.12 -33.86 27.63
CA GLU A 93 17.50 -34.36 27.69
C GLU A 93 18.36 -33.59 26.67
N PHE A 94 17.80 -33.25 25.52
CA PHE A 94 18.46 -32.39 24.53
C PHE A 94 18.92 -31.05 25.14
N THR A 95 18.06 -30.34 25.87
CA THR A 95 18.42 -29.04 26.47
C THR A 95 19.42 -29.21 27.61
N LYS A 96 19.21 -30.17 28.50
CA LYS A 96 20.12 -30.45 29.63
C LYS A 96 21.54 -30.73 29.15
N ARG A 97 21.67 -31.53 28.11
CA ARG A 97 22.96 -31.93 27.52
C ARG A 97 23.66 -30.78 26.77
N ILE A 98 22.90 -29.80 26.24
CA ILE A 98 23.50 -28.54 25.74
C ILE A 98 24.03 -27.69 26.91
N LEU A 99 23.28 -27.60 28.01
CA LEU A 99 23.62 -26.78 29.17
C LEU A 99 24.83 -27.32 29.94
N ASP A 100 24.98 -28.64 30.07
CA ASP A 100 26.13 -29.27 30.70
C ASP A 100 27.34 -29.47 29.74
N GLY A 101 27.13 -29.25 28.44
CA GLY A 101 28.16 -29.29 27.40
C GLY A 101 28.49 -30.68 26.86
N SER A 102 27.77 -31.72 27.27
CA SER A 102 27.90 -33.09 26.76
C SER A 102 27.31 -33.28 25.36
N LEU A 103 26.39 -32.40 24.94
CA LEU A 103 25.95 -32.23 23.54
C LEU A 103 26.54 -30.94 22.96
N ARG A 104 27.34 -31.07 21.90
CA ARG A 104 27.94 -29.94 21.18
C ARG A 104 27.52 -29.92 19.73
N LEU A 105 26.88 -28.83 19.31
CA LEU A 105 26.43 -28.62 17.95
C LEU A 105 27.30 -27.54 17.29
N PHE A 106 27.89 -27.90 16.16
CA PHE A 106 28.68 -27.03 15.31
C PHE A 106 28.00 -26.86 13.96
N PHE A 107 28.26 -25.74 13.30
CA PHE A 107 27.78 -25.48 11.96
C PHE A 107 28.84 -24.87 11.07
N THR A 108 28.59 -24.88 9.76
CA THR A 108 29.52 -24.39 8.75
C THR A 108 29.78 -22.88 8.87
N LYS A 109 31.04 -22.46 9.06
CA LYS A 109 31.45 -21.04 9.18
C LYS A 109 32.17 -20.47 7.95
N LYS A 110 32.87 -21.30 7.18
CA LYS A 110 33.74 -20.88 6.08
C LYS A 110 33.47 -21.63 4.78
N GLU A 111 33.88 -22.89 4.70
CA GLU A 111 33.75 -23.72 3.49
C GLU A 111 32.66 -24.77 3.70
N LEU A 112 31.95 -25.13 2.62
CA LEU A 112 30.82 -26.05 2.68
C LEU A 112 31.28 -27.43 3.17
N ILE A 113 30.55 -27.96 4.14
CA ILE A 113 30.81 -29.28 4.71
C ILE A 113 29.79 -30.27 4.14
N HIS A 114 30.25 -31.13 3.22
CA HIS A 114 29.43 -32.20 2.63
C HIS A 114 29.80 -33.61 3.11
N THR A 115 30.84 -33.74 3.93
CA THR A 115 31.28 -35.01 4.52
C THR A 115 30.15 -35.67 5.31
N LYS A 116 30.00 -37.00 5.20
CA LYS A 116 29.27 -37.80 6.18
C LYS A 116 30.22 -38.82 6.78
N ALA A 117 30.55 -38.60 8.04
CA ALA A 117 31.54 -39.37 8.77
C ALA A 117 31.14 -39.45 10.24
N TYR A 118 31.17 -40.65 10.80
CA TYR A 118 30.78 -40.93 12.18
C TYR A 118 31.90 -41.70 12.84
N LEU A 119 32.39 -41.18 13.97
CA LEU A 119 33.39 -41.82 14.80
C LEU A 119 32.77 -42.09 16.16
N ILE A 120 32.64 -43.36 16.49
CA ILE A 120 32.12 -43.88 17.74
C ILE A 120 33.29 -44.46 18.50
N THR A 121 33.39 -44.16 19.79
CA THR A 121 34.48 -44.68 20.63
C THR A 121 33.99 -45.11 21.99
N ASN A 122 34.64 -46.13 22.56
CA ASN A 122 34.56 -46.46 23.99
C ASN A 122 35.91 -46.12 24.65
N GLN A 123 36.34 -46.79 25.72
CA GLN A 123 37.66 -46.55 26.32
C GLN A 123 38.82 -46.85 25.35
N ASP A 124 38.82 -48.04 24.74
CA ASP A 124 40.00 -48.59 24.03
C ASP A 124 39.83 -48.75 22.51
N HIS A 125 38.59 -48.76 22.03
CA HIS A 125 38.22 -49.08 20.64
C HIS A 125 37.51 -47.93 19.93
N PHE A 126 37.48 -48.01 18.61
CA PHE A 126 36.73 -47.13 17.74
C PHE A 126 35.95 -47.91 16.69
N LEU A 127 34.86 -47.30 16.23
CA LEU A 127 34.11 -47.66 15.03
C LEU A 127 33.92 -46.37 14.22
N ALA A 128 34.38 -46.39 12.98
CA ALA A 128 34.28 -45.30 12.03
C ALA A 128 33.43 -45.71 10.84
N LEU A 129 32.49 -44.85 10.46
CA LEU A 129 31.56 -45.06 9.37
C LEU A 129 31.57 -43.84 8.46
N THR A 130 31.76 -44.02 7.16
CA THR A 130 31.75 -42.92 6.17
C THR A 130 30.96 -43.30 4.93
N GLY A 131 30.29 -42.35 4.29
CA GLY A 131 29.54 -42.64 3.05
C GLY A 131 28.48 -41.60 2.71
N SER A 132 27.31 -42.06 2.27
CA SER A 132 26.22 -41.19 1.79
C SER A 132 25.18 -40.85 2.86
N MET A 133 25.02 -41.72 3.87
CA MET A 133 23.95 -41.62 4.87
C MET A 133 24.05 -40.33 5.67
N ASN A 134 22.92 -39.66 5.93
CA ASN A 134 22.80 -38.57 6.91
C ASN A 134 22.20 -39.08 8.22
N LEU A 135 22.36 -38.33 9.32
CA LEU A 135 21.77 -38.65 10.62
C LEU A 135 20.27 -38.32 10.67
N THR A 136 19.46 -39.09 9.95
CA THR A 136 17.99 -38.96 9.90
C THR A 136 17.34 -40.33 9.77
N ASN A 137 16.13 -40.50 10.29
CA ASN A 137 15.36 -41.74 10.12
C ASN A 137 15.13 -42.09 8.64
N GLN A 138 14.92 -41.07 7.80
CA GLN A 138 14.73 -41.25 6.36
C GLN A 138 15.96 -41.89 5.71
N ALA A 139 17.16 -41.36 5.97
CA ALA A 139 18.40 -41.91 5.44
C ALA A 139 18.67 -43.32 6.00
N MET A 140 18.45 -43.51 7.29
CA MET A 140 18.76 -44.77 7.97
C MET A 140 17.84 -45.93 7.54
N TYR A 141 16.54 -45.68 7.36
CA TYR A 141 15.55 -46.76 7.19
C TYR A 141 14.91 -46.82 5.81
N HIS A 142 14.86 -45.71 5.08
CA HIS A 142 14.01 -45.61 3.88
C HIS A 142 14.81 -45.37 2.60
N ASN A 143 15.84 -44.55 2.63
CA ASN A 143 16.67 -44.28 1.46
C ASN A 143 17.53 -45.50 1.09
N VAL A 144 18.06 -45.46 -0.13
CA VAL A 144 19.17 -46.32 -0.54
C VAL A 144 20.45 -45.57 -0.18
N GLU A 145 21.15 -46.05 0.84
CA GLU A 145 22.37 -45.41 1.36
C GLU A 145 23.51 -46.43 1.42
N GLN A 146 24.75 -45.95 1.33
CA GLN A 146 25.94 -46.78 1.45
C GLN A 146 26.91 -46.18 2.47
N LEU A 147 27.47 -47.05 3.31
CA LEU A 147 28.53 -46.73 4.27
C LEU A 147 29.70 -47.70 4.12
N VAL A 148 30.89 -47.20 4.42
CA VAL A 148 32.10 -47.98 4.64
C VAL A 148 32.40 -47.95 6.12
N ALA A 149 32.64 -49.13 6.71
CA ALA A 149 32.91 -49.29 8.13
C ALA A 149 34.34 -49.77 8.38
N ASP A 150 35.01 -49.12 9.32
CA ASP A 150 36.31 -49.50 9.90
C ASP A 150 36.21 -49.51 11.42
N TYR A 151 36.76 -50.52 12.07
CA TYR A 151 36.79 -50.60 13.54
C TYR A 151 38.03 -51.31 14.04
N GLY A 152 38.41 -51.04 15.28
CA GLY A 152 39.60 -51.62 15.93
C GLY A 152 40.02 -50.85 17.17
N GLU A 153 41.26 -51.09 17.64
CA GLU A 153 41.84 -50.35 18.77
C GLU A 153 42.18 -48.91 18.41
N LYS A 154 42.07 -47.99 19.37
CA LYS A 154 42.47 -46.58 19.20
C LYS A 154 43.97 -46.36 18.96
N THR A 155 44.79 -47.39 19.18
CA THR A 155 46.22 -47.40 18.85
C THR A 155 46.46 -47.53 17.33
N ALA A 156 45.46 -47.98 16.57
CA ALA A 156 45.58 -48.18 15.14
C ALA A 156 45.78 -46.86 14.37
N PRO A 157 46.63 -46.84 13.33
CA PRO A 157 46.84 -45.64 12.50
C PRO A 157 45.55 -45.06 11.91
N MET A 158 44.59 -45.92 11.56
CA MET A 158 43.29 -45.50 11.00
C MET A 158 42.49 -44.61 11.95
N PHE A 159 42.56 -44.85 13.26
CA PHE A 159 41.88 -43.98 14.24
C PHE A 159 42.39 -42.54 14.17
N LYS A 160 43.70 -42.36 13.98
CA LYS A 160 44.30 -41.04 13.79
C LYS A 160 43.78 -40.37 12.52
N CYS A 161 43.67 -41.10 11.41
CA CYS A 161 43.13 -40.57 10.15
C CYS A 161 41.67 -40.09 10.32
N TYR A 162 40.82 -40.86 10.99
CA TYR A 162 39.44 -40.45 11.25
C TYR A 162 39.34 -39.23 12.18
N LYS A 163 40.21 -39.15 13.20
CA LYS A 163 40.30 -37.94 14.04
C LYS A 163 40.75 -36.71 13.25
N GLU A 164 41.71 -36.85 12.35
CA GLU A 164 42.18 -35.77 11.47
C GLU A 164 41.09 -35.33 10.50
N LEU A 165 40.35 -36.27 9.89
CA LEU A 165 39.18 -35.96 9.06
C LEU A 165 38.17 -35.09 9.82
N LEU A 166 37.82 -35.47 11.04
CA LEU A 166 36.89 -34.70 11.88
C LEU A 166 37.47 -33.33 12.26
N ALA A 167 38.77 -33.26 12.56
CA ALA A 167 39.46 -32.01 12.89
C ALA A 167 39.46 -31.02 11.72
N VAL A 168 39.74 -31.47 10.51
CA VAL A 168 39.68 -30.64 9.29
C VAL A 168 38.27 -30.08 9.09
N ASN A 169 37.23 -30.91 9.20
CA ASN A 169 35.85 -30.42 9.10
C ASN A 169 35.52 -29.39 10.20
N ARG A 170 36.10 -29.55 11.40
CA ARG A 170 35.92 -28.61 12.51
C ARG A 170 36.58 -27.25 12.27
N GLU A 171 37.67 -27.18 11.52
CA GLU A 171 38.29 -25.89 11.13
C GLU A 171 37.36 -25.03 10.29
N HIS A 172 36.47 -25.66 9.52
CA HIS A 172 35.44 -25.00 8.72
C HIS A 172 34.12 -24.79 9.47
N ALA A 173 34.06 -25.11 10.76
CA ALA A 173 32.88 -24.99 11.59
C ALA A 173 33.05 -24.04 12.79
N THR A 174 31.93 -23.58 13.34
CA THR A 174 31.83 -22.79 14.57
C THR A 174 30.71 -23.32 15.47
N ASP A 175 30.72 -22.99 16.76
CA ASP A 175 29.64 -23.35 17.70
C ASP A 175 28.29 -22.79 17.20
N PHE A 176 27.31 -23.67 17.03
CA PHE A 176 25.94 -23.31 16.63
C PHE A 176 25.15 -22.74 17.81
N ILE A 177 25.30 -23.39 18.95
CA ILE A 177 24.81 -22.92 20.25
C ILE A 177 25.68 -23.53 21.34
N ASN A 178 26.08 -22.73 22.33
CA ASN A 178 26.79 -23.20 23.51
C ASN A 178 25.99 -22.95 24.79
N ALA A 179 26.41 -23.59 25.89
CA ALA A 179 25.75 -23.49 27.20
C ALA A 179 25.52 -22.04 27.64
N LYS A 180 26.52 -21.15 27.47
CA LYS A 180 26.42 -19.74 27.86
C LYS A 180 25.35 -19.00 27.06
N GLN A 181 25.32 -19.20 25.75
CA GLN A 181 24.31 -18.61 24.87
C GLN A 181 22.92 -19.13 25.24
N MET A 182 22.78 -20.44 25.45
CA MET A 182 21.51 -21.06 25.82
C MET A 182 20.99 -20.50 27.15
N VAL A 183 21.82 -20.42 28.19
CA VAL A 183 21.47 -19.79 29.48
C VAL A 183 21.05 -18.33 29.30
N GLY A 184 21.68 -17.59 28.37
CA GLY A 184 21.30 -16.22 28.04
C GLY A 184 19.91 -16.15 27.41
N PHE A 185 19.65 -16.96 26.38
CA PHE A 185 18.36 -16.99 25.69
C PHE A 185 17.21 -17.47 26.59
N MET A 186 17.47 -18.39 27.51
CA MET A 186 16.48 -18.86 28.50
C MET A 186 15.99 -17.76 29.47
N LYS A 187 16.66 -16.59 29.52
CA LYS A 187 16.22 -15.45 30.33
C LYS A 187 15.26 -14.51 29.60
N ALA A 188 14.95 -14.77 28.33
CA ALA A 188 14.01 -13.95 27.58
C ALA A 188 12.62 -13.95 28.25
N GLN A 189 11.93 -12.81 28.21
CA GLN A 189 10.64 -12.64 28.89
C GLN A 189 9.50 -13.37 28.18
N ASN A 190 9.60 -13.51 26.86
CA ASN A 190 8.61 -14.15 26.00
C ASN A 190 9.27 -14.63 24.70
N THR A 191 8.52 -15.39 23.90
CA THR A 191 9.01 -15.97 22.63
C THR A 191 9.38 -14.91 21.59
N GLU A 192 8.72 -13.75 21.58
CA GLU A 192 9.08 -12.65 20.67
C GLU A 192 10.47 -12.09 21.01
N GLN A 193 10.70 -11.76 22.28
CA GLN A 193 11.99 -11.29 22.78
C GLN A 193 13.08 -12.33 22.54
N LEU A 194 12.78 -13.62 22.75
CA LEU A 194 13.70 -14.72 22.45
C LEU A 194 14.15 -14.72 20.99
N GLU A 195 13.21 -14.62 20.04
CA GLU A 195 13.55 -14.64 18.62
C GLU A 195 14.36 -13.40 18.22
N ILE A 196 14.03 -12.22 18.77
CA ILE A 196 14.79 -10.97 18.57
C ILE A 196 16.21 -11.09 19.10
N ASP A 197 16.39 -11.68 20.29
CA ASP A 197 17.71 -11.90 20.90
C ASP A 197 18.54 -12.87 20.06
N VAL A 198 17.93 -13.94 19.54
CA VAL A 198 18.58 -14.90 18.63
C VAL A 198 19.00 -14.23 17.33
N TYR A 199 18.16 -13.40 16.71
CA TYR A 199 18.54 -12.66 15.51
C TYR A 199 19.67 -11.68 15.80
N THR A 200 19.64 -10.98 16.93
CA THR A 200 20.68 -10.04 17.34
C THR A 200 22.02 -10.74 17.53
N ASP A 201 22.04 -11.87 18.25
CA ASP A 201 23.26 -12.67 18.43
C ASP A 201 23.77 -13.23 17.10
N THR A 202 22.88 -13.70 16.25
CA THR A 202 23.21 -14.21 14.90
C THR A 202 23.87 -13.13 14.04
N VAL A 203 23.39 -11.88 14.11
CA VAL A 203 24.04 -10.76 13.42
C VAL A 203 25.43 -10.50 13.97
N ASN A 204 25.64 -10.61 15.28
CA ASN A 204 26.95 -10.41 15.91
C ASN A 204 28.00 -11.45 15.48
N LEU A 205 27.56 -12.69 15.19
CA LEU A 205 28.42 -13.76 14.65
C LEU A 205 28.91 -13.45 13.22
N ILE A 206 28.17 -12.67 12.43
CA ILE A 206 28.51 -12.35 11.03
C ILE A 206 29.60 -11.27 10.96
N LYS A 207 30.70 -11.57 10.26
CA LYS A 207 31.83 -10.66 10.01
C LYS A 207 32.19 -10.62 8.52
N SER A 208 32.71 -9.48 8.05
CA SER A 208 33.11 -9.31 6.65
C SER A 208 34.53 -9.82 6.32
N LYS A 209 35.36 -10.09 7.33
CA LYS A 209 36.71 -10.67 7.21
C LYS A 209 37.02 -11.55 8.43
N ALA A 210 37.95 -12.48 8.28
CA ALA A 210 38.46 -13.27 9.39
C ALA A 210 39.39 -12.39 10.25
N GLU A 211 39.00 -12.13 11.50
CA GLU A 211 39.75 -11.29 12.45
C GLU A 211 40.45 -12.14 13.55
N GLY A 212 40.78 -13.40 13.24
CA GLY A 212 41.38 -14.34 14.21
C GLY A 212 40.41 -14.88 15.27
N ASN A 213 39.15 -14.45 15.25
CA ASN A 213 38.08 -14.99 16.10
C ASN A 213 37.55 -16.33 15.53
N SER A 214 37.65 -17.41 16.31
CA SER A 214 37.24 -18.76 15.90
C SER A 214 35.73 -18.90 15.66
N ASP A 215 34.95 -18.01 16.26
CA ASP A 215 33.51 -18.16 16.43
C ASP A 215 32.68 -17.34 15.43
N ALA A 216 33.36 -16.66 14.49
CA ALA A 216 32.73 -15.78 13.51
C ALA A 216 32.41 -16.50 12.20
N VAL A 217 31.26 -16.15 11.61
CA VAL A 217 30.87 -16.55 10.26
C VAL A 217 31.32 -15.48 9.28
N VAL A 218 32.21 -15.87 8.36
CA VAL A 218 32.81 -14.93 7.41
C VAL A 218 31.98 -14.86 6.14
N VAL A 219 31.47 -13.67 5.85
CA VAL A 219 30.66 -13.40 4.66
C VAL A 219 31.37 -12.34 3.80
N PRO A 220 32.03 -12.74 2.71
CA PRO A 220 32.81 -11.82 1.87
C PRO A 220 31.94 -10.74 1.18
N PRO A 221 32.33 -9.47 1.20
CA PRO A 221 31.54 -8.40 0.58
C PRO A 221 31.28 -8.58 -0.93
N ALA A 222 32.24 -9.15 -1.67
CA ALA A 222 32.09 -9.40 -3.10
C ALA A 222 30.93 -10.36 -3.40
N GLU A 223 30.82 -11.44 -2.63
CA GLU A 223 29.76 -12.45 -2.76
C GLU A 223 28.39 -11.86 -2.38
N VAL A 224 28.34 -11.01 -1.35
CA VAL A 224 27.12 -10.30 -0.95
C VAL A 224 26.64 -9.37 -2.07
N LYS A 225 27.56 -8.63 -2.68
CA LYS A 225 27.22 -7.70 -3.75
C LYS A 225 26.64 -8.45 -4.96
N GLU A 226 27.32 -9.50 -5.41
CA GLU A 226 26.85 -10.34 -6.53
C GLU A 226 25.45 -10.92 -6.26
N PHE A 227 25.23 -11.46 -5.07
CA PHE A 227 23.92 -11.98 -4.68
C PHE A 227 22.84 -10.91 -4.68
N ARG A 228 23.12 -9.71 -4.17
CA ARG A 228 22.16 -8.60 -4.18
C ARG A 228 21.82 -8.12 -5.58
N ASP A 229 22.84 -7.93 -6.41
CA ASP A 229 22.69 -7.44 -7.78
C ASP A 229 21.85 -8.43 -8.61
N LYS A 230 22.07 -9.74 -8.41
CA LYS A 230 21.27 -10.81 -9.03
C LYS A 230 19.78 -10.72 -8.70
N TYR A 231 19.43 -10.38 -7.46
CA TYR A 231 18.04 -10.31 -6.99
C TYR A 231 17.47 -8.88 -6.93
N GLN A 232 18.08 -7.92 -7.64
CA GLN A 232 17.60 -6.54 -7.68
C GLN A 232 16.37 -6.34 -8.58
N SER A 233 16.14 -7.24 -9.55
CA SER A 233 14.99 -7.18 -10.45
C SER A 233 13.78 -7.97 -9.91
N ASP A 234 12.58 -7.40 -10.07
CA ASP A 234 11.32 -8.02 -9.63
C ASP A 234 11.11 -9.42 -10.25
N ASP A 235 11.61 -9.65 -11.46
CA ASP A 235 11.41 -10.92 -12.17
C ASP A 235 12.27 -12.06 -11.60
N GLN A 236 13.51 -11.78 -11.17
CA GLN A 236 14.35 -12.76 -10.48
C GLN A 236 13.87 -13.03 -9.04
N LEU A 237 13.23 -12.05 -8.40
CA LEU A 237 12.70 -12.20 -7.06
C LEU A 237 11.40 -13.03 -7.05
N LYS A 238 10.59 -12.95 -8.12
CA LYS A 238 9.36 -13.76 -8.29
C LYS A 238 9.63 -15.25 -8.41
N THR A 239 10.77 -15.66 -8.97
CA THR A 239 11.13 -17.08 -9.14
C THR A 239 11.54 -17.78 -7.84
N LEU A 240 11.73 -17.03 -6.75
CA LEU A 240 12.17 -17.56 -5.47
C LEU A 240 11.01 -18.07 -4.60
N SER A 241 11.27 -19.12 -3.82
CA SER A 241 10.39 -19.56 -2.73
C SER A 241 10.23 -18.46 -1.66
N ALA A 242 9.20 -18.53 -0.84
CA ALA A 242 9.02 -17.59 0.28
C ALA A 242 10.23 -17.57 1.22
N ALA A 243 10.78 -18.75 1.57
CA ALA A 243 11.97 -18.87 2.41
C ALA A 243 13.22 -18.29 1.75
N ASP A 244 13.35 -18.39 0.42
CA ASP A 244 14.45 -17.82 -0.35
C ASP A 244 14.36 -16.28 -0.40
N LYS A 245 13.15 -15.72 -0.53
CA LYS A 245 12.89 -14.27 -0.49
C LYS A 245 13.26 -13.64 0.85
N ILE A 246 12.99 -14.31 1.97
CA ILE A 246 13.43 -13.86 3.30
C ILE A 246 14.93 -13.71 3.34
N SER A 247 15.66 -14.72 2.87
CA SER A 247 17.12 -14.71 2.90
C SER A 247 17.67 -13.54 2.09
N VAL A 248 17.07 -13.22 0.94
CA VAL A 248 17.38 -12.01 0.17
C VAL A 248 17.08 -10.74 0.96
N ALA A 249 15.88 -10.62 1.54
CA ALA A 249 15.47 -9.44 2.30
C ALA A 249 16.37 -9.19 3.53
N GLN A 250 16.70 -10.23 4.29
CA GLN A 250 17.61 -10.17 5.43
C GLN A 250 19.03 -9.78 4.99
N THR A 251 19.51 -10.33 3.88
CA THR A 251 20.83 -9.96 3.31
C THR A 251 20.85 -8.47 2.90
N VAL A 252 19.81 -7.98 2.23
CA VAL A 252 19.68 -6.57 1.85
C VAL A 252 19.59 -5.66 3.08
N LYS A 253 18.95 -6.15 4.16
CA LYS A 253 18.81 -5.41 5.41
C LYS A 253 20.15 -5.30 6.14
N LEU A 254 20.92 -6.38 6.20
CA LEU A 254 22.19 -6.48 6.94
C LEU A 254 23.37 -5.81 6.25
N PHE A 255 23.39 -5.83 4.93
CA PHE A 255 24.53 -5.35 4.15
C PHE A 255 24.18 -4.07 3.37
N GLY A 256 25.18 -3.25 3.06
CA GLY A 256 25.05 -2.07 2.19
C GLY A 256 25.26 -2.41 0.70
N PRO A 257 25.06 -1.46 -0.22
CA PRO A 257 25.19 -1.68 -1.66
C PRO A 257 26.56 -2.23 -2.11
N GLY A 258 27.63 -1.88 -1.40
CA GLY A 258 28.97 -2.43 -1.64
C GLY A 258 29.22 -3.82 -1.04
N GLY A 259 28.19 -4.48 -0.50
CA GLY A 259 28.29 -5.80 0.14
C GLY A 259 28.88 -5.80 1.56
N HIS A 260 29.26 -4.64 2.10
CA HIS A 260 29.77 -4.52 3.47
C HIS A 260 28.63 -4.52 4.50
N LYS A 261 28.85 -5.12 5.67
CA LYS A 261 27.88 -5.11 6.78
C LYS A 261 27.62 -3.66 7.23
N LYS A 262 26.35 -3.30 7.47
CA LYS A 262 25.98 -1.95 7.94
C LYS A 262 26.52 -1.69 9.35
N ARG A 263 26.81 -0.42 9.66
CA ARG A 263 27.42 0.01 10.93
C ARG A 263 26.42 0.24 12.07
N ASN A 264 25.23 0.75 11.78
CA ASN A 264 24.18 1.00 12.79
C ASN A 264 23.19 -0.17 12.77
N LEU A 265 23.17 -0.96 13.84
CA LEU A 265 22.42 -2.22 13.93
C LEU A 265 21.59 -2.33 15.22
N ASP A 266 21.37 -1.23 15.93
CA ASP A 266 20.77 -1.23 17.27
C ASP A 266 19.34 -1.79 17.32
N GLN A 267 18.63 -1.83 16.17
CA GLN A 267 17.29 -2.41 16.03
C GLN A 267 17.24 -3.61 15.07
N ILE A 268 18.40 -4.13 14.63
CA ILE A 268 18.44 -5.12 13.55
C ILE A 268 17.73 -6.43 13.93
N GLY A 269 17.76 -6.83 15.20
CA GLY A 269 17.04 -8.01 15.69
C GLY A 269 15.54 -7.90 15.48
N HIS A 270 14.95 -6.76 15.83
CA HIS A 270 13.53 -6.47 15.59
C HIS A 270 13.20 -6.42 14.10
N GLU A 271 14.06 -5.79 13.29
CA GLU A 271 13.84 -5.71 11.85
C GLU A 271 13.90 -7.08 11.16
N LEU A 272 14.83 -7.94 11.57
CA LEU A 272 14.94 -9.31 11.06
C LEU A 272 13.79 -10.19 11.55
N TYR A 273 13.40 -10.06 12.82
CA TYR A 273 12.21 -10.71 13.38
C TYR A 273 10.95 -10.35 12.60
N ASN A 274 10.73 -9.05 12.35
CA ASN A 274 9.58 -8.61 11.57
C ASN A 274 9.57 -9.21 10.15
N LEU A 275 10.72 -9.31 9.50
CA LEU A 275 10.84 -9.95 8.18
C LEU A 275 10.50 -11.44 8.22
N THR A 276 10.85 -12.16 9.28
CA THR A 276 10.56 -13.61 9.40
C THR A 276 9.14 -13.90 9.86
N GLN A 277 8.51 -13.02 10.63
CA GLN A 277 7.10 -13.10 10.99
C GLN A 277 6.18 -13.00 9.77
N VAL A 278 6.58 -12.28 8.72
CA VAL A 278 5.83 -12.24 7.44
C VAL A 278 5.66 -13.64 6.85
N VAL A 279 6.64 -14.54 6.98
CA VAL A 279 6.60 -15.89 6.38
C VAL A 279 6.23 -17.01 7.37
N LYS A 280 6.59 -16.92 8.66
CA LYS A 280 6.07 -17.88 9.66
C LYS A 280 4.54 -17.87 9.70
N ARG A 281 3.93 -16.69 9.43
CA ARG A 281 2.49 -16.52 9.28
C ARG A 281 1.91 -17.07 7.98
N GLU A 282 2.73 -17.33 6.95
CA GLU A 282 2.35 -18.12 5.76
C GLU A 282 2.31 -19.63 6.08
N THR A 283 3.12 -20.13 7.03
CA THR A 283 3.25 -21.58 7.32
C THR A 283 2.45 -22.11 8.51
N ALA A 284 2.01 -21.27 9.46
CA ALA A 284 1.23 -21.72 10.63
C ALA A 284 -0.28 -21.51 10.44
N SER A 285 -0.96 -22.51 9.87
CA SER A 285 -2.37 -22.80 10.16
C SER A 285 -2.38 -23.64 11.46
N THR A 286 -3.05 -23.34 12.56
CA THR A 286 -4.39 -22.79 12.89
C THR A 286 -4.31 -22.46 14.40
N GLN A 287 -4.76 -21.34 14.98
CA GLN A 287 -6.16 -20.96 15.21
C GLN A 287 -6.14 -19.57 15.88
N SER A 288 -6.59 -18.57 15.15
CA SER A 288 -7.59 -17.62 15.60
C SER A 288 -8.31 -17.22 14.32
N ASP A 289 -9.57 -17.61 14.21
CA ASP A 289 -10.45 -17.26 13.11
C ASP A 289 -10.41 -15.75 12.84
N ASP A 290 -10.54 -15.37 11.56
CA ASP A 290 -10.53 -14.01 10.97
C ASP A 290 -9.29 -13.57 10.18
N LYS A 291 -8.44 -14.51 9.70
CA LYS A 291 -7.61 -14.19 8.53
C LYS A 291 -8.44 -14.22 7.25
N ILE A 292 -8.40 -13.13 6.49
CA ILE A 292 -8.95 -13.00 5.14
C ILE A 292 -8.13 -13.89 4.21
N ASN A 293 -8.71 -15.05 3.92
CA ASN A 293 -8.12 -16.05 3.03
C ASN A 293 -8.45 -15.76 1.56
N ARG A 294 -9.59 -15.12 1.29
CA ARG A 294 -10.04 -14.71 -0.04
C ARG A 294 -10.38 -13.24 -0.04
N GLU A 295 -9.73 -12.45 -0.89
CA GLU A 295 -10.03 -11.01 -1.00
C GLU A 295 -11.47 -10.76 -1.44
N GLU A 296 -12.05 -11.70 -2.19
CA GLU A 296 -13.45 -11.71 -2.61
C GLU A 296 -14.43 -11.68 -1.43
N ASP A 297 -14.03 -12.15 -0.24
CA ASP A 297 -14.90 -12.10 0.94
C ASP A 297 -15.10 -10.66 1.45
N LEU A 298 -14.22 -9.73 1.06
CA LEU A 298 -14.31 -8.30 1.34
C LEU A 298 -15.17 -7.55 0.34
N PHE A 299 -15.52 -8.15 -0.79
CA PHE A 299 -16.36 -7.50 -1.78
C PHE A 299 -17.75 -7.21 -1.20
N PRO A 300 -18.46 -6.18 -1.71
CA PRO A 300 -19.81 -5.85 -1.25
C PRO A 300 -20.73 -7.07 -1.26
N LYS A 301 -21.69 -7.13 -0.34
CA LYS A 301 -22.69 -8.21 -0.26
C LYS A 301 -24.03 -7.57 0.13
N PRO A 302 -25.06 -7.58 -0.73
CA PRO A 302 -25.10 -8.21 -2.04
C PRO A 302 -24.27 -7.45 -3.10
N VAL A 303 -23.97 -8.13 -4.20
CA VAL A 303 -23.28 -7.60 -5.39
C VAL A 303 -24.28 -7.43 -6.51
N THR A 304 -24.25 -6.27 -7.16
CA THR A 304 -25.04 -5.95 -8.35
C THR A 304 -24.22 -6.17 -9.62
N TYR A 305 -24.84 -6.82 -10.59
CA TYR A 305 -24.30 -7.15 -11.90
C TYR A 305 -25.15 -6.50 -12.97
N TRP A 306 -24.51 -5.96 -13.99
CA TRP A 306 -25.21 -5.50 -15.17
C TRP A 306 -25.27 -6.60 -16.23
N ASN A 307 -26.46 -6.84 -16.80
CA ASN A 307 -26.65 -7.74 -17.93
C ASN A 307 -27.86 -7.30 -18.76
N ASN A 308 -27.67 -7.14 -20.08
CA ASN A 308 -28.72 -6.84 -21.05
C ASN A 308 -29.67 -5.69 -20.64
N GLY A 309 -29.11 -4.56 -20.20
CA GLY A 309 -29.88 -3.37 -19.84
C GLY A 309 -30.56 -3.41 -18.47
N GLN A 310 -30.36 -4.48 -17.69
CA GLN A 310 -30.93 -4.62 -16.36
C GLN A 310 -29.85 -4.93 -15.32
N LEU A 311 -30.17 -4.63 -14.05
CA LEU A 311 -29.32 -4.96 -12.91
C LEU A 311 -29.85 -6.20 -12.21
N TYR A 312 -28.93 -7.10 -11.88
CA TYR A 312 -29.18 -8.31 -11.15
C TYR A 312 -28.42 -8.27 -9.83
N GLU A 313 -28.99 -8.83 -8.79
CA GLU A 313 -28.40 -8.94 -7.47
C GLU A 313 -27.95 -10.38 -7.23
N ALA A 314 -26.76 -10.55 -6.66
CA ALA A 314 -26.25 -11.83 -6.19
C ALA A 314 -25.71 -11.70 -4.75
N PRO A 315 -25.72 -12.77 -3.95
CA PRO A 315 -25.17 -12.73 -2.60
C PRO A 315 -23.65 -12.45 -2.57
N ARG A 316 -22.88 -13.02 -3.52
CA ARG A 316 -21.42 -12.87 -3.65
C ARG A 316 -20.94 -12.97 -5.09
N ILE A 317 -19.67 -12.62 -5.33
CA ILE A 317 -19.01 -12.90 -6.60
C ILE A 317 -18.76 -14.39 -6.77
N GLY A 318 -19.10 -14.92 -7.96
CA GLY A 318 -18.85 -16.31 -8.34
C GLY A 318 -19.93 -17.33 -7.94
N ASP A 319 -20.99 -16.91 -7.24
CA ASP A 319 -22.11 -17.80 -6.91
C ASP A 319 -22.85 -18.22 -8.20
N LYS A 320 -22.83 -19.53 -8.51
CA LYS A 320 -23.38 -20.10 -9.76
C LYS A 320 -24.91 -20.25 -9.79
N VAL A 321 -25.68 -19.71 -8.85
CA VAL A 321 -27.16 -19.88 -8.80
C VAL A 321 -27.89 -18.57 -8.45
N ASN A 322 -28.85 -18.22 -9.32
CA ASN A 322 -29.91 -17.20 -9.26
C ASN A 322 -29.50 -15.75 -8.99
N LEU A 323 -28.93 -15.11 -10.00
CA LEU A 323 -29.03 -13.66 -10.21
C LEU A 323 -30.52 -13.25 -10.14
N SER A 324 -30.92 -12.52 -9.10
CA SER A 324 -32.28 -11.98 -9.00
C SER A 324 -32.33 -10.62 -9.67
N LEU A 325 -33.20 -10.45 -10.67
CA LEU A 325 -33.46 -9.14 -11.26
C LEU A 325 -33.84 -8.14 -10.16
N ILE A 326 -33.20 -6.98 -10.15
CA ILE A 326 -33.62 -5.89 -9.26
C ILE A 326 -34.97 -5.37 -9.77
N THR A 327 -35.99 -5.54 -8.94
CA THR A 327 -37.35 -5.03 -9.17
C THR A 327 -37.74 -4.05 -8.08
N SER A 328 -38.71 -3.19 -8.37
CA SER A 328 -39.32 -2.30 -7.39
C SER A 328 -40.83 -2.30 -7.56
N ASP A 329 -41.54 -2.47 -6.45
CA ASP A 329 -42.98 -2.29 -6.31
C ASP A 329 -43.32 -0.95 -5.61
N LEU A 330 -42.31 -0.09 -5.40
CA LEU A 330 -42.44 1.14 -4.64
C LEU A 330 -43.30 2.17 -5.40
N ALA A 331 -44.49 2.44 -4.87
CA ALA A 331 -45.46 3.38 -5.44
C ALA A 331 -46.31 4.05 -4.34
N GLY A 332 -47.08 5.08 -4.72
CA GLY A 332 -48.04 5.77 -3.85
C GLY A 332 -47.41 6.30 -2.56
N ASP A 333 -48.13 6.16 -1.44
CA ASP A 333 -47.67 6.66 -0.14
C ASP A 333 -46.34 6.05 0.34
N SER A 334 -46.05 4.80 -0.05
CA SER A 334 -44.75 4.19 0.27
C SER A 334 -43.61 4.92 -0.45
N LEU A 335 -43.77 5.22 -1.75
CA LEU A 335 -42.76 6.00 -2.49
C LEU A 335 -42.59 7.39 -1.88
N LYS A 336 -43.69 8.05 -1.52
CA LYS A 336 -43.66 9.36 -0.86
C LYS A 336 -42.86 9.33 0.45
N GLN A 337 -43.05 8.32 1.29
CA GLN A 337 -42.31 8.17 2.55
C GLN A 337 -40.81 8.00 2.34
N GLU A 338 -40.42 7.19 1.36
CA GLU A 338 -38.99 6.99 1.05
C GLU A 338 -38.35 8.25 0.44
N LEU A 339 -39.09 9.00 -0.38
CA LEU A 339 -38.66 10.31 -0.88
C LEU A 339 -38.54 11.34 0.26
N GLN A 340 -39.44 11.29 1.24
CA GLN A 340 -39.34 12.16 2.42
C GLN A 340 -38.09 11.83 3.22
N LEU A 341 -37.74 10.55 3.39
CA LEU A 341 -36.48 10.18 4.02
C LEU A 341 -35.27 10.75 3.26
N PHE A 342 -35.28 10.73 1.93
CA PHE A 342 -34.24 11.38 1.12
C PHE A 342 -34.13 12.87 1.44
N CYS A 343 -35.25 13.60 1.40
CA CYS A 343 -35.28 15.04 1.73
C CYS A 343 -34.83 15.31 3.17
N ASP A 344 -35.27 14.50 4.13
CA ASP A 344 -34.92 14.64 5.54
C ASP A 344 -33.42 14.48 5.75
N ILE A 345 -32.76 13.49 5.13
CA ILE A 345 -31.30 13.34 5.25
C ILE A 345 -30.58 14.61 4.76
N VAL A 346 -31.00 15.17 3.64
CA VAL A 346 -30.42 16.40 3.08
C VAL A 346 -30.66 17.58 4.02
N HIS A 347 -31.90 17.75 4.49
CA HIS A 347 -32.30 18.81 5.41
C HIS A 347 -31.51 18.78 6.71
N GLU A 348 -31.27 17.58 7.25
CA GLU A 348 -30.53 17.36 8.49
C GLU A 348 -29.07 17.79 8.37
N TYR A 349 -28.43 17.51 7.25
CA TYR A 349 -27.07 17.97 6.98
C TYR A 349 -26.98 19.48 6.71
N ASP A 350 -28.08 20.12 6.33
CA ASP A 350 -28.12 21.56 6.05
C ASP A 350 -28.44 22.41 7.29
N ASN A 351 -29.39 21.98 8.12
CA ASN A 351 -29.96 22.83 9.17
C ASN A 351 -29.48 22.48 10.58
N TYR A 352 -29.02 21.25 10.82
CA TYR A 352 -28.53 20.81 12.13
C TYR A 352 -27.00 20.81 12.21
N LYS A 353 -26.33 21.53 11.31
CA LYS A 353 -24.89 21.78 11.35
C LYS A 353 -24.63 23.27 11.50
N GLU A 354 -23.49 23.64 12.07
CA GLU A 354 -23.12 25.06 12.23
C GLU A 354 -23.01 25.78 10.88
N VAL A 355 -22.54 25.06 9.86
CA VAL A 355 -22.57 25.47 8.46
C VAL A 355 -23.27 24.35 7.71
N GLY A 356 -24.33 24.69 6.97
CA GLY A 356 -25.11 23.73 6.22
C GLY A 356 -24.27 23.02 5.15
N GLU A 357 -24.37 21.68 5.15
CA GLU A 357 -23.68 20.79 4.22
C GLU A 357 -24.69 19.89 3.48
N GLY A 358 -25.93 20.39 3.30
CA GLY A 358 -27.00 19.67 2.60
C GLY A 358 -26.66 19.36 1.15
N TRP A 359 -25.94 20.26 0.47
CA TRP A 359 -25.50 20.02 -0.92
C TRP A 359 -24.57 18.81 -1.02
N GLN A 360 -23.57 18.72 -0.15
CA GLN A 360 -22.67 17.56 -0.10
C GLN A 360 -23.42 16.27 0.22
N ALA A 361 -24.39 16.31 1.13
CA ALA A 361 -25.20 15.14 1.47
C ALA A 361 -26.09 14.69 0.30
N CYS A 362 -26.74 15.64 -0.38
CA CYS A 362 -27.57 15.37 -1.56
C CYS A 362 -26.75 14.74 -2.68
N ASP A 363 -25.63 15.35 -3.05
CA ASP A 363 -24.74 14.87 -4.09
C ASP A 363 -24.13 13.50 -3.78
N PHE A 364 -23.82 13.24 -2.50
CA PHE A 364 -23.38 11.91 -2.08
C PHE A 364 -24.45 10.85 -2.31
N ILE A 365 -25.71 11.11 -1.94
CA ILE A 365 -26.79 10.13 -2.13
C ILE A 365 -27.10 9.93 -3.61
N CYS A 366 -27.10 10.99 -4.41
CA CYS A 366 -27.21 10.91 -5.87
C CYS A 366 -26.10 10.03 -6.46
N TYR A 367 -24.84 10.29 -6.10
CA TYR A 367 -23.70 9.46 -6.51
C TYR A 367 -23.86 7.99 -6.08
N LEU A 368 -24.28 7.75 -4.84
CA LEU A 368 -24.50 6.41 -4.29
C LEU A 368 -25.53 5.63 -5.12
N PHE A 369 -26.62 6.30 -5.53
CA PHE A 369 -27.69 5.69 -6.32
C PHE A 369 -27.29 5.49 -7.79
N GLU A 370 -26.44 6.35 -8.33
CA GLU A 370 -25.95 6.26 -9.71
C GLU A 370 -24.70 5.40 -9.90
N ALA A 371 -23.99 5.08 -8.80
CA ALA A 371 -22.76 4.32 -8.80
C ALA A 371 -22.76 3.08 -9.74
N PRO A 372 -23.82 2.26 -9.82
CA PRO A 372 -23.91 1.12 -10.75
C PRO A 372 -23.90 1.47 -12.25
N TRP A 373 -24.17 2.73 -12.59
CA TRP A 373 -24.37 3.23 -13.96
C TRP A 373 -23.25 4.15 -14.45
N LEU A 374 -22.34 4.57 -13.56
CA LEU A 374 -21.22 5.47 -13.91
C LEU A 374 -20.40 4.98 -15.10
N TRP A 375 -20.22 3.66 -15.25
CA TRP A 375 -19.49 3.09 -16.38
C TRP A 375 -20.18 3.35 -17.74
N GLN A 376 -21.51 3.44 -17.79
CA GLN A 376 -22.24 3.80 -19.01
C GLN A 376 -22.03 5.26 -19.36
N ILE A 377 -22.12 6.16 -18.37
CA ILE A 377 -21.86 7.59 -18.56
C ILE A 377 -20.43 7.81 -19.05
N ARG A 378 -19.47 7.10 -18.45
CA ARG A 378 -18.07 7.06 -18.89
C ARG A 378 -17.91 6.59 -20.35
N ASN A 379 -18.68 5.58 -20.76
CA ASN A 379 -18.68 5.12 -22.15
C ASN A 379 -19.26 6.18 -23.09
N MET A 380 -20.36 6.83 -22.71
CA MET A 380 -20.93 7.92 -23.50
C MET A 380 -19.91 9.03 -23.72
N TYR A 381 -19.14 9.42 -22.69
CA TYR A 381 -18.09 10.43 -22.83
C TYR A 381 -16.95 9.99 -23.75
N GLU A 382 -16.59 8.71 -23.77
CA GLU A 382 -15.53 8.19 -24.65
C GLU A 382 -15.98 8.15 -26.12
N TYR A 383 -17.28 7.90 -26.37
CA TYR A 383 -17.83 7.76 -27.72
C TYR A 383 -18.50 9.03 -28.27
N SER A 384 -18.77 10.01 -27.40
CA SER A 384 -19.34 11.28 -27.81
C SER A 384 -18.40 12.02 -28.75
N ALA A 385 -18.99 12.76 -29.70
CA ALA A 385 -18.26 13.70 -30.55
C ALA A 385 -17.78 14.95 -29.78
N SER A 386 -18.21 15.13 -28.53
CA SER A 386 -17.75 16.22 -27.68
C SER A 386 -16.29 16.03 -27.24
N SER A 387 -15.60 17.12 -26.90
CA SER A 387 -14.21 17.06 -26.41
C SER A 387 -14.11 16.58 -24.95
N LYS A 388 -15.17 15.97 -24.41
CA LYS A 388 -15.21 15.49 -23.02
C LYS A 388 -14.44 14.20 -22.92
N SER A 389 -13.76 14.00 -21.79
CA SER A 389 -12.96 12.80 -21.57
C SER A 389 -13.68 11.92 -20.57
N ARG A 390 -13.64 10.60 -20.79
CA ARG A 390 -14.08 9.57 -19.83
C ARG A 390 -13.62 9.83 -18.38
N GLU A 391 -12.45 10.45 -18.21
CA GLU A 391 -11.89 10.80 -16.91
C GLU A 391 -12.64 11.89 -16.14
N ASP A 392 -13.51 12.66 -16.81
CA ASP A 392 -14.32 13.72 -16.20
C ASP A 392 -15.52 13.17 -15.42
N VAL A 393 -15.80 11.87 -15.54
CA VAL A 393 -16.69 11.15 -14.65
C VAL A 393 -15.82 10.44 -13.61
N PRO A 394 -16.07 10.62 -12.30
CA PRO A 394 -15.24 10.00 -11.26
C PRO A 394 -15.37 8.47 -11.23
N LEU A 395 -14.31 7.78 -10.77
CA LEU A 395 -14.32 6.34 -10.43
C LEU A 395 -14.72 6.11 -8.97
N GLY A 396 -14.60 7.14 -8.14
CA GLY A 396 -14.92 7.08 -6.73
C GLY A 396 -15.22 8.44 -6.13
N ILE A 397 -15.79 8.42 -4.94
CA ILE A 397 -16.06 9.60 -4.13
C ILE A 397 -15.36 9.48 -2.77
N ALA A 398 -14.85 10.60 -2.26
CA ALA A 398 -14.19 10.68 -0.96
C ALA A 398 -14.83 11.78 -0.10
N LEU A 399 -15.45 11.37 1.00
CA LEU A 399 -15.97 12.27 2.02
C LEU A 399 -14.81 12.65 2.94
N ILE A 400 -14.40 13.91 2.89
CA ILE A 400 -13.23 14.42 3.60
C ILE A 400 -13.65 15.41 4.68
N GLY A 401 -12.86 15.53 5.76
CA GLY A 401 -13.04 16.58 6.76
C GLY A 401 -12.63 16.15 8.16
N GLN A 402 -12.92 16.98 9.17
CA GLN A 402 -12.54 16.69 10.57
C GLN A 402 -13.34 15.53 11.17
N GLY A 403 -12.85 14.96 12.28
CA GLY A 403 -13.61 13.94 13.02
C GLY A 403 -14.97 14.46 13.50
N ARG A 404 -15.95 13.57 13.68
CA ARG A 404 -17.30 13.89 14.20
C ARG A 404 -18.18 14.79 13.31
N THR A 405 -17.83 15.01 12.05
CA THR A 405 -18.64 15.80 11.09
C THR A 405 -19.73 14.99 10.36
N GLY A 406 -20.03 13.76 10.78
CA GLY A 406 -21.08 12.91 10.17
C GLY A 406 -20.66 12.04 8.99
N LYS A 407 -19.42 12.14 8.50
CA LYS A 407 -18.92 11.39 7.33
C LYS A 407 -19.16 9.88 7.42
N SER A 408 -18.80 9.23 8.53
CA SER A 408 -19.05 7.79 8.72
C SER A 408 -20.53 7.48 8.93
N THR A 409 -21.33 8.41 9.46
CA THR A 409 -22.78 8.21 9.54
C THR A 409 -23.39 8.18 8.13
N LEU A 410 -23.03 9.11 7.25
CA LEU A 410 -23.51 9.18 5.88
C LEU A 410 -22.88 8.09 4.99
N GLY A 411 -21.55 8.07 4.90
CA GLY A 411 -20.74 7.24 4.00
C GLY A 411 -20.58 5.78 4.39
N LYS A 412 -20.94 5.39 5.63
CA LYS A 412 -20.97 4.00 6.10
C LYS A 412 -22.37 3.59 6.52
N ARG A 413 -22.91 4.19 7.59
CA ARG A 413 -24.12 3.66 8.25
C ARG A 413 -25.38 3.83 7.39
N LEU A 414 -25.62 5.03 6.87
CA LEU A 414 -26.75 5.32 5.98
C LEU A 414 -26.54 4.69 4.61
N ALA A 415 -25.37 4.87 3.98
CA ALA A 415 -25.08 4.32 2.66
C ALA A 415 -25.31 2.80 2.57
N ALA A 416 -24.89 2.05 3.60
CA ALA A 416 -25.11 0.60 3.68
C ALA A 416 -26.61 0.26 3.71
N LYS A 417 -27.40 0.94 4.55
CA LYS A 417 -28.85 0.71 4.64
C LYS A 417 -29.57 1.13 3.36
N LEU A 418 -29.20 2.27 2.79
CA LEU A 418 -29.80 2.83 1.58
C LEU A 418 -29.53 1.98 0.33
N THR A 419 -28.45 1.20 0.30
CA THR A 419 -28.12 0.30 -0.82
C THR A 419 -28.41 -1.18 -0.54
N GLY A 420 -28.80 -1.51 0.70
CA GLY A 420 -28.96 -2.90 1.14
C GLY A 420 -27.64 -3.64 1.33
N SER A 421 -26.50 -2.95 1.26
CA SER A 421 -25.17 -3.53 1.48
C SER A 421 -24.97 -3.92 2.95
N LYS A 422 -24.53 -5.16 3.17
CA LYS A 422 -24.26 -5.75 4.49
C LYS A 422 -22.78 -5.74 4.85
N ASN A 423 -21.92 -5.54 3.87
CA ASN A 423 -20.48 -5.54 4.05
C ASN A 423 -19.93 -4.14 3.84
N PHE A 424 -19.30 -3.65 4.90
CA PHE A 424 -18.58 -2.40 4.91
C PHE A 424 -17.21 -2.64 5.54
N LEU A 425 -16.19 -1.99 5.00
CA LEU A 425 -14.82 -2.26 5.39
C LEU A 425 -14.23 -1.08 6.18
N ASP A 426 -13.75 -1.33 7.39
CA ASP A 426 -12.89 -0.36 8.06
C ASP A 426 -11.48 -0.44 7.45
N ALA A 427 -10.79 0.70 7.29
CA ALA A 427 -9.42 0.71 6.77
C ALA A 427 -8.48 -0.23 7.56
N GLY A 428 -8.74 -0.42 8.86
CA GLY A 428 -8.02 -1.37 9.72
C GLY A 428 -8.13 -2.84 9.27
N ILE A 429 -9.20 -3.23 8.56
CA ILE A 429 -9.35 -4.57 7.96
C ILE A 429 -8.26 -4.80 6.90
N PHE A 430 -7.79 -3.74 6.23
CA PHE A 430 -6.72 -3.82 5.24
C PHE A 430 -5.32 -3.92 5.84
N ASP A 431 -5.20 -3.96 7.17
CA ASP A 431 -3.95 -4.27 7.83
C ASP A 431 -3.40 -5.60 7.28
N PRO A 432 -2.15 -5.64 6.78
CA PRO A 432 -1.56 -6.86 6.27
C PRO A 432 -1.65 -8.07 7.19
N ARG A 433 -1.72 -7.86 8.51
CA ARG A 433 -1.87 -8.91 9.52
C ARG A 433 -3.16 -9.71 9.33
N ASN A 434 -4.17 -9.12 8.71
CA ASN A 434 -5.48 -9.73 8.49
C ASN A 434 -5.52 -10.60 7.23
N TYR A 435 -4.51 -10.60 6.35
CA TYR A 435 -4.52 -11.38 5.09
C TYR A 435 -3.64 -12.61 5.20
N ALA A 436 -4.12 -13.73 4.67
CA ALA A 436 -3.36 -14.99 4.66
C ALA A 436 -2.03 -14.91 3.91
N LEU A 437 -1.97 -14.10 2.84
CA LEU A 437 -0.81 -13.97 1.95
C LEU A 437 0.12 -12.78 2.27
N GLY A 438 -0.04 -12.11 3.42
CA GLY A 438 0.89 -11.08 3.91
C GLY A 438 1.18 -9.94 2.91
N LYS A 439 0.45 -8.83 3.00
CA LYS A 439 0.67 -7.65 2.13
C LYS A 439 1.67 -6.66 2.75
N SER A 440 2.17 -5.68 1.99
CA SER A 440 3.27 -4.82 2.47
C SER A 440 2.84 -3.79 3.52
N ASN A 441 1.75 -3.06 3.28
CA ASN A 441 1.15 -2.08 4.21
C ASN A 441 -0.32 -1.85 3.87
N THR A 442 -1.10 -1.29 4.81
CA THR A 442 -2.55 -1.07 4.69
C THR A 442 -2.97 -0.36 3.40
N ASN A 443 -2.30 0.73 3.03
CA ASN A 443 -2.66 1.50 1.83
C ASN A 443 -2.38 0.74 0.54
N MET A 444 -1.27 0.00 0.47
CA MET A 444 -0.97 -0.88 -0.67
C MET A 444 -1.98 -2.04 -0.73
N THR A 445 -2.32 -2.62 0.42
CA THR A 445 -3.31 -3.70 0.51
C THR A 445 -4.66 -3.28 -0.03
N MET A 446 -5.15 -2.16 0.45
CA MET A 446 -6.39 -1.55 -0.01
C MET A 446 -6.34 -1.24 -1.51
N THR A 447 -5.24 -0.67 -2.01
CA THR A 447 -5.07 -0.41 -3.46
C THR A 447 -5.14 -1.71 -4.27
N MET A 448 -4.54 -2.79 -3.78
CA MET A 448 -4.60 -4.11 -4.45
C MET A 448 -6.00 -4.72 -4.42
N VAL A 449 -6.71 -4.66 -3.28
CA VAL A 449 -8.09 -5.19 -3.19
C VAL A 449 -9.02 -4.38 -4.10
N LEU A 450 -8.93 -3.06 -4.08
CA LEU A 450 -9.66 -2.19 -5.00
C LEU A 450 -9.34 -2.54 -6.45
N LYS A 451 -8.05 -2.71 -6.78
CA LYS A 451 -7.64 -3.15 -8.11
C LYS A 451 -8.29 -4.47 -8.50
N ASN A 452 -8.22 -5.48 -7.65
CA ASN A 452 -8.80 -6.79 -7.94
C ASN A 452 -10.32 -6.73 -8.11
N TYR A 453 -11.01 -5.93 -7.29
CA TYR A 453 -12.45 -5.71 -7.44
C TYR A 453 -12.79 -4.99 -8.74
N MET A 454 -12.05 -3.93 -9.10
CA MET A 454 -12.27 -3.19 -10.35
C MET A 454 -12.00 -4.03 -11.60
N TYR A 455 -11.08 -4.99 -11.54
CA TYR A 455 -10.81 -5.93 -12.64
C TYR A 455 -11.61 -7.23 -12.55
N SER A 456 -12.49 -7.38 -11.56
CA SER A 456 -13.40 -8.53 -11.51
C SER A 456 -14.46 -8.39 -12.61
N ASP A 457 -14.69 -9.44 -13.38
CA ASP A 457 -15.67 -9.41 -14.47
C ASP A 457 -17.09 -9.39 -13.90
N GLY A 458 -17.85 -8.31 -14.18
CA GLY A 458 -19.30 -8.25 -14.01
C GLY A 458 -19.90 -7.31 -12.96
N PRO A 459 -19.31 -7.06 -11.78
CA PRO A 459 -19.98 -6.28 -10.75
C PRO A 459 -19.94 -4.77 -11.04
N VAL A 460 -20.95 -4.06 -10.53
CA VAL A 460 -21.07 -2.61 -10.63
C VAL A 460 -21.34 -1.92 -9.29
N SER A 461 -21.48 -2.68 -8.19
CA SER A 461 -21.70 -2.09 -6.86
C SER A 461 -20.49 -1.29 -6.36
N PRO A 462 -20.71 -0.17 -5.65
CA PRO A 462 -19.61 0.55 -5.02
C PRO A 462 -19.01 -0.23 -3.85
N MET A 463 -17.68 -0.26 -3.76
CA MET A 463 -16.97 -0.72 -2.55
C MET A 463 -16.81 0.44 -1.56
N MET A 464 -17.27 0.26 -0.32
CA MET A 464 -17.27 1.30 0.72
C MET A 464 -16.22 1.02 1.79
N ILE A 465 -15.36 2.01 2.08
CA ILE A 465 -14.28 1.89 3.07
C ILE A 465 -14.23 3.12 4.01
N ASP A 466 -14.29 2.91 5.34
CA ASP A 466 -14.16 3.99 6.36
C ASP A 466 -12.72 4.28 6.67
N ASP A 467 -12.50 5.48 7.21
CA ASP A 467 -11.28 5.85 7.93
C ASP A 467 -10.03 5.59 7.10
N VAL A 468 -10.16 5.79 5.79
CA VAL A 468 -9.07 5.71 4.84
C VAL A 468 -8.10 6.83 5.14
N SER A 469 -6.83 6.48 5.30
CA SER A 469 -5.77 7.47 5.51
C SER A 469 -5.74 8.48 4.34
N PRO A 470 -5.74 9.80 4.60
CA PRO A 470 -5.58 10.84 3.57
C PRO A 470 -4.41 10.58 2.64
N ASN A 471 -3.34 10.03 3.22
CA ASN A 471 -2.09 9.66 2.56
C ASN A 471 -2.21 8.47 1.61
N LEU A 472 -3.38 7.87 1.39
CA LEU A 472 -3.59 6.89 0.32
C LEU A 472 -3.48 7.57 -1.05
N THR A 473 -4.22 8.66 -1.23
CA THR A 473 -4.42 9.33 -2.51
C THR A 473 -3.17 10.05 -3.02
N THR A 474 -2.19 10.29 -2.14
CA THR A 474 -0.89 10.90 -2.48
C THR A 474 0.17 9.88 -2.90
N ARG A 475 -0.12 8.57 -2.81
CA ARG A 475 0.86 7.51 -3.10
C ARG A 475 0.94 7.24 -4.60
N ASN A 476 2.17 7.12 -5.10
CA ASN A 476 2.43 6.84 -6.52
C ASN A 476 1.74 5.56 -7.01
N TYR A 477 1.60 4.53 -6.17
CA TYR A 477 0.92 3.29 -6.57
C TYR A 477 -0.60 3.47 -6.70
N PHE A 478 -1.21 4.33 -5.89
CA PHE A 478 -2.64 4.63 -5.98
C PHE A 478 -2.92 5.53 -7.18
N ASP A 479 -2.09 6.56 -7.39
CA ASP A 479 -2.11 7.41 -8.59
C ASP A 479 -2.02 6.56 -9.87
N LYS A 480 -1.05 5.62 -9.91
CA LYS A 480 -0.92 4.68 -11.04
C LYS A 480 -2.16 3.79 -11.20
N PHE A 481 -2.68 3.22 -10.13
CA PHE A 481 -3.90 2.39 -10.17
C PHE A 481 -5.11 3.14 -10.77
N ILE A 482 -5.36 4.36 -10.29
CA ILE A 482 -6.46 5.21 -10.74
C ILE A 482 -6.29 5.63 -12.21
N LYS A 483 -5.05 5.91 -12.63
CA LYS A 483 -4.71 6.20 -14.03
C LYS A 483 -4.89 5.00 -14.94
N ASP A 484 -4.38 3.84 -14.53
CA ASP A 484 -4.44 2.59 -15.30
C ASP A 484 -5.91 2.22 -15.60
N ILE A 485 -6.80 2.34 -14.60
CA ILE A 485 -8.24 2.06 -14.80
C ILE A 485 -8.90 3.12 -15.67
N SER A 486 -8.62 4.39 -15.43
CA SER A 486 -9.27 5.47 -16.19
C SER A 486 -8.87 5.46 -17.67
N ASN A 487 -7.62 5.11 -17.97
CA ASN A 487 -7.05 5.14 -19.32
C ASN A 487 -7.19 3.81 -20.07
N GLY A 488 -7.56 2.73 -19.38
CA GLY A 488 -7.69 1.40 -19.94
C GLY A 488 -8.88 1.29 -20.90
N ARG A 489 -8.65 1.40 -22.22
CA ARG A 489 -9.67 1.19 -23.27
C ARG A 489 -10.32 -0.19 -23.27
N ILE A 490 -9.73 -1.17 -22.60
CA ILE A 490 -10.26 -2.53 -22.42
C ILE A 490 -11.46 -2.54 -21.45
N LEU A 491 -11.67 -1.46 -20.67
CA LEU A 491 -12.67 -1.34 -19.60
C LEU A 491 -13.96 -0.61 -20.03
N THR A 492 -14.40 -0.75 -21.28
CA THR A 492 -15.74 -0.30 -21.72
C THR A 492 -16.88 -1.23 -21.24
N ARG A 493 -16.53 -2.22 -20.43
CA ARG A 493 -17.43 -3.16 -19.77
C ARG A 493 -17.98 -2.57 -18.46
N PRO A 494 -19.04 -3.17 -17.88
CA PRO A 494 -19.48 -2.87 -16.52
C PRO A 494 -18.31 -2.84 -15.54
N LEU A 495 -18.23 -1.76 -14.77
CA LEU A 495 -17.13 -1.49 -13.84
C LEU A 495 -17.70 -0.97 -12.52
N PRO A 496 -17.21 -1.44 -11.36
CA PRO A 496 -17.64 -0.91 -10.08
C PRO A 496 -17.02 0.47 -9.79
N SER A 497 -17.43 1.06 -8.67
CA SER A 497 -16.86 2.31 -8.14
C SER A 497 -16.46 2.13 -6.67
N PHE A 498 -15.92 3.18 -6.05
CA PHE A 498 -15.55 3.14 -4.62
C PHE A 498 -15.93 4.40 -3.86
N ILE A 499 -16.19 4.24 -2.57
CA ILE A 499 -16.58 5.29 -1.64
C ILE A 499 -15.62 5.25 -0.45
N PHE A 500 -15.01 6.38 -0.15
CA PHE A 500 -14.13 6.53 1.01
C PHE A 500 -14.65 7.58 1.98
N THR A 501 -14.42 7.35 3.27
CA THR A 501 -14.36 8.44 4.24
C THR A 501 -12.90 8.65 4.65
N MET A 502 -12.50 9.91 4.81
CA MET A 502 -11.13 10.27 5.16
C MET A 502 -11.14 11.40 6.18
N ASN A 503 -10.44 11.21 7.29
CA ASN A 503 -10.29 12.27 8.30
C ASN A 503 -9.05 13.11 8.01
N ARG A 504 -9.20 14.44 7.93
CA ARG A 504 -8.05 15.37 7.88
C ARG A 504 -7.26 15.26 9.19
N GLN A 505 -5.92 15.23 9.13
CA GLN A 505 -5.10 15.22 10.35
C GLN A 505 -4.76 16.67 10.72
N GLU A 506 -5.02 17.06 11.97
CA GLU A 506 -4.65 18.40 12.45
C GLU A 506 -3.13 18.53 12.60
N GLY A 507 -2.58 19.69 12.19
CA GLY A 507 -1.19 20.06 12.46
C GLY A 507 -0.12 19.47 11.53
N ASP A 508 -0.46 18.54 10.63
CA ASP A 508 0.52 17.98 9.67
C ASP A 508 0.20 18.42 8.25
N SER A 509 1.04 19.26 7.67
CA SER A 509 0.97 19.67 6.27
C SER A 509 1.15 18.53 5.27
N GLN A 510 1.57 17.36 5.75
CA GLN A 510 1.61 16.10 4.99
C GLN A 510 0.23 15.46 4.78
N SER A 511 -0.78 15.83 5.57
CA SER A 511 -2.08 15.15 5.64
C SER A 511 -3.11 15.64 4.61
N GLN A 512 -2.67 16.01 3.42
CA GLN A 512 -3.57 16.46 2.37
C GLN A 512 -3.78 15.31 1.39
N PHE A 513 -5.04 14.90 1.22
CA PHE A 513 -5.44 14.10 0.07
C PHE A 513 -4.99 14.78 -1.22
N SER A 514 -4.82 14.01 -2.29
CA SER A 514 -4.25 14.53 -3.54
C SER A 514 -5.21 15.50 -4.24
N ILE A 515 -4.82 16.77 -4.28
CA ILE A 515 -5.46 17.83 -5.07
C ILE A 515 -4.89 17.95 -6.49
N LYS A 516 -4.07 16.99 -6.95
CA LYS A 516 -3.61 16.96 -8.34
C LYS A 516 -4.83 16.94 -9.30
N PRO A 517 -4.86 17.76 -10.35
CA PRO A 517 -6.01 17.81 -11.27
C PRO A 517 -6.37 16.45 -11.88
N GLU A 518 -5.36 15.61 -12.17
CA GLU A 518 -5.57 14.26 -12.70
C GLU A 518 -6.30 13.34 -11.71
N MET A 519 -6.03 13.49 -10.41
CA MET A 519 -6.68 12.76 -9.34
C MET A 519 -8.07 13.31 -9.06
N MET A 520 -8.22 14.64 -8.98
CA MET A 520 -9.50 15.30 -8.72
C MET A 520 -10.56 15.05 -9.80
N ARG A 521 -10.14 14.79 -11.04
CA ARG A 521 -11.06 14.37 -12.11
C ARG A 521 -11.60 12.95 -11.88
N ARG A 522 -10.77 12.06 -11.31
CA ARG A 522 -11.05 10.62 -11.16
C ARG A 522 -11.58 10.24 -9.77
N LEU A 523 -11.35 11.07 -8.75
CA LEU A 523 -11.84 10.90 -7.38
C LEU A 523 -12.51 12.22 -6.97
N TRP A 524 -13.82 12.18 -6.77
CA TRP A 524 -14.61 13.36 -6.43
C TRP A 524 -14.60 13.59 -4.91
N TYR A 525 -14.26 14.79 -4.47
CA TYR A 525 -14.14 15.12 -3.05
C TYR A 525 -15.36 15.89 -2.56
N LEU A 526 -15.95 15.44 -1.44
CA LEU A 526 -17.01 16.16 -0.72
C LEU A 526 -16.49 16.57 0.66
N SER A 527 -16.41 17.87 0.94
CA SER A 527 -15.89 18.39 2.21
C SER A 527 -17.01 18.51 3.25
N PHE A 528 -16.79 17.86 4.39
CA PHE A 528 -17.63 17.91 5.59
C PHE A 528 -16.79 18.41 6.76
N GLU A 529 -16.76 19.72 6.96
CA GLU A 529 -15.95 20.40 7.97
C GLU A 529 -16.78 20.79 9.20
N SER A 530 -18.09 20.97 9.05
CA SER A 530 -18.96 21.40 10.14
C SER A 530 -19.39 20.25 11.05
N THR A 531 -19.37 20.50 12.37
CA THR A 531 -19.99 19.61 13.36
C THR A 531 -21.50 19.85 13.42
N PHE A 532 -22.23 18.82 13.83
CA PHE A 532 -23.66 18.99 14.14
C PHE A 532 -23.83 19.94 15.32
N SER A 533 -24.74 20.91 15.17
CA SER A 533 -25.17 21.86 16.20
C SER A 533 -26.18 21.21 17.15
N GLY A 534 -26.30 21.74 18.37
CA GLY A 534 -27.26 21.26 19.37
C GLY A 534 -26.63 20.39 20.46
N ASN A 535 -27.46 19.85 21.37
CA ASN A 535 -26.97 18.95 22.41
C ASN A 535 -26.66 17.55 21.82
N ASP A 536 -25.79 16.78 22.49
CA ASP A 536 -25.37 15.46 22.00
C ASP A 536 -26.53 14.44 21.90
N ASP A 537 -27.55 14.53 22.77
CA ASP A 537 -28.70 13.63 22.86
C ASP A 537 -29.72 13.87 21.72
N GLU A 538 -30.02 15.12 21.39
CA GLU A 538 -30.89 15.52 20.29
C GLU A 538 -30.28 15.09 18.96
N ARG A 539 -28.97 15.31 18.79
CA ARG A 539 -28.22 14.81 17.62
C ARG A 539 -28.33 13.30 17.52
N GLU A 540 -28.11 12.57 18.62
CA GLU A 540 -28.18 11.12 18.62
C GLU A 540 -29.61 10.62 18.31
N ALA A 541 -30.64 11.27 18.84
CA ALA A 541 -32.03 10.94 18.56
C ALA A 541 -32.38 11.11 17.08
N VAL A 542 -32.02 12.24 16.48
CA VAL A 542 -32.22 12.52 15.05
C VAL A 542 -31.49 11.51 14.16
N LEU A 543 -30.21 11.26 14.43
CA LEU A 543 -29.43 10.29 13.66
C LEU A 543 -29.98 8.87 13.79
N ASN A 544 -30.41 8.48 14.99
CA ASN A 544 -31.04 7.19 15.23
C ASN A 544 -32.39 7.07 14.51
N ASP A 545 -33.16 8.15 14.40
CA ASP A 545 -34.40 8.17 13.61
C ASP A 545 -34.12 7.97 12.11
N LEU A 546 -33.20 8.74 11.53
CA LEU A 546 -32.78 8.56 10.13
C LEU A 546 -32.34 7.12 9.87
N LEU A 547 -31.49 6.57 10.74
CA LEU A 547 -30.99 5.20 10.61
C LEU A 547 -32.09 4.15 10.79
N ARG A 548 -33.09 4.40 11.62
CA ARG A 548 -34.23 3.49 11.83
C ARG A 548 -35.11 3.41 10.59
N ARG A 549 -35.33 4.54 9.90
CA ARG A 549 -36.14 4.61 8.67
C ARG A 549 -35.38 4.14 7.42
N ALA A 550 -34.05 4.27 7.41
CA ALA A 550 -33.22 3.93 6.26
C ALA A 550 -33.32 2.45 5.83
N ASN A 551 -33.60 2.27 4.54
CA ASN A 551 -33.76 1.00 3.84
C ASN A 551 -33.40 1.17 2.34
N ASP A 552 -33.42 0.09 1.56
CA ASP A 552 -32.97 0.06 0.17
C ASP A 552 -34.09 0.22 -0.89
N ARG A 553 -35.33 0.49 -0.48
CA ARG A 553 -36.48 0.51 -1.40
C ARG A 553 -36.39 1.63 -2.42
N LEU A 554 -36.02 2.85 -2.01
CA LEU A 554 -35.83 3.97 -2.94
C LEU A 554 -34.66 3.71 -3.90
N TYR A 555 -33.58 3.10 -3.41
CA TYR A 555 -32.46 2.72 -4.25
C TYR A 555 -32.87 1.73 -5.33
N ARG A 556 -33.61 0.66 -4.98
CA ARG A 556 -34.16 -0.30 -5.95
C ARG A 556 -35.09 0.35 -6.96
N TYR A 557 -35.97 1.25 -6.51
CA TYR A 557 -36.79 2.07 -7.41
C TYR A 557 -35.93 2.85 -8.40
N CYS A 558 -34.91 3.56 -7.92
CA CYS A 558 -34.01 4.33 -8.78
C CYS A 558 -33.24 3.43 -9.76
N GLN A 559 -32.82 2.22 -9.35
CA GLN A 559 -32.15 1.28 -10.26
C GLN A 559 -33.05 0.85 -11.43
N VAL A 560 -34.34 0.62 -11.16
CA VAL A 560 -35.32 0.27 -12.20
C VAL A 560 -35.58 1.44 -13.14
N GLU A 561 -35.73 2.65 -12.62
CA GLU A 561 -35.96 3.84 -13.46
C GLU A 561 -34.71 4.26 -14.25
N LEU A 562 -33.51 4.14 -13.66
CA LEU A 562 -32.24 4.35 -14.38
C LEU A 562 -32.06 3.34 -15.50
N ALA A 563 -32.45 2.07 -15.29
CA ALA A 563 -32.42 1.07 -16.36
C ALA A 563 -33.30 1.47 -17.56
N LYS A 564 -34.48 2.06 -17.31
CA LYS A 564 -35.34 2.61 -18.37
C LYS A 564 -34.69 3.82 -19.04
N PHE A 565 -34.12 4.73 -18.25
CA PHE A 565 -33.44 5.92 -18.76
C PHE A 565 -32.30 5.56 -19.71
N PHE A 566 -31.43 4.62 -19.31
CA PHE A 566 -30.28 4.21 -20.11
C PHE A 566 -30.61 3.25 -21.26
N ALA A 567 -31.82 2.68 -21.30
CA ALA A 567 -32.26 1.88 -22.43
C ALA A 567 -32.50 2.73 -23.69
N ASP A 568 -32.85 4.01 -23.52
CA ASP A 568 -33.13 4.94 -24.62
C ASP A 568 -32.73 6.37 -24.22
N VAL A 569 -31.43 6.67 -24.30
CA VAL A 569 -30.91 8.00 -23.97
C VAL A 569 -31.05 8.92 -25.19
N SER A 570 -31.90 9.94 -25.08
CA SER A 570 -32.03 10.98 -26.11
C SER A 570 -30.77 11.86 -26.23
N ASP A 571 -30.55 12.45 -27.41
CA ASP A 571 -29.45 13.41 -27.64
C ASP A 571 -29.47 14.59 -26.64
N GLU A 572 -30.66 15.08 -26.27
CA GLU A 572 -30.79 16.16 -25.28
C GLU A 572 -30.33 15.70 -23.89
N ALA A 573 -30.69 14.47 -23.50
CA ALA A 573 -30.25 13.88 -22.25
C ALA A 573 -28.72 13.68 -22.25
N GLU A 574 -28.14 13.20 -23.35
CA GLU A 574 -26.68 13.09 -23.51
C GLU A 574 -25.99 14.45 -23.30
N MET A 575 -26.48 15.53 -23.91
CA MET A 575 -25.93 16.87 -23.69
C MET A 575 -26.04 17.36 -22.24
N LYS A 576 -27.06 16.93 -21.49
CA LYS A 576 -27.21 17.26 -20.06
C LYS A 576 -26.27 16.43 -19.21
N ILE A 577 -26.12 15.14 -19.52
CA ILE A 577 -25.16 14.25 -18.86
C ILE A 577 -23.74 14.79 -19.02
N GLU A 578 -23.35 15.28 -20.21
CA GLU A 578 -22.03 15.89 -20.44
C GLU A 578 -21.72 17.12 -19.57
N LYS A 579 -22.76 17.80 -19.09
CA LYS A 579 -22.65 18.96 -18.20
C LYS A 579 -22.67 18.54 -16.73
N ASP A 580 -23.52 17.59 -16.40
CA ASP A 580 -23.73 17.05 -15.07
C ASP A 580 -23.79 15.53 -15.16
N PHE A 581 -22.72 14.85 -14.74
CA PHE A 581 -22.69 13.39 -14.74
C PHE A 581 -23.68 12.77 -13.74
N LEU A 582 -24.24 13.57 -12.81
CA LEU A 582 -25.34 13.18 -11.90
C LEU A 582 -26.73 13.46 -12.49
N TYR A 583 -26.82 13.96 -13.71
CA TYR A 583 -28.09 14.29 -14.34
C TYR A 583 -29.09 13.12 -14.37
N PRO A 584 -28.72 11.88 -14.74
CA PRO A 584 -29.68 10.77 -14.82
C PRO A 584 -30.39 10.49 -13.50
N ILE A 585 -29.65 10.37 -12.39
CA ILE A 585 -30.27 10.12 -11.08
C ILE A 585 -31.06 11.33 -10.58
N LYS A 586 -30.56 12.55 -10.78
CA LYS A 586 -31.29 13.78 -10.45
C LYS A 586 -32.58 13.87 -11.26
N TYR A 587 -32.58 13.46 -12.52
CA TYR A 587 -33.77 13.41 -13.34
C TYR A 587 -34.79 12.42 -12.79
N VAL A 588 -34.38 11.18 -12.48
CA VAL A 588 -35.25 10.16 -11.88
C VAL A 588 -35.85 10.62 -10.54
N LEU A 589 -35.02 11.14 -9.63
CA LEU A 589 -35.47 11.62 -8.34
C LEU A 589 -36.39 12.85 -8.47
N LYS A 590 -36.05 13.80 -9.35
CA LYS A 590 -36.88 14.97 -9.61
C LYS A 590 -38.27 14.58 -10.10
N GLN A 591 -38.38 13.67 -11.07
CA GLN A 591 -39.66 13.18 -11.55
C GLN A 591 -40.51 12.55 -10.43
N ALA A 592 -39.86 11.77 -9.55
CA ALA A 592 -40.53 11.15 -8.41
C ALA A 592 -40.96 12.19 -7.35
N LEU A 593 -40.11 13.18 -7.05
CA LEU A 593 -40.40 14.26 -6.10
C LEU A 593 -41.49 15.21 -6.61
N ASP A 594 -41.45 15.59 -7.89
CA ASP A 594 -42.47 16.44 -8.53
C ASP A 594 -43.85 15.78 -8.47
N HIS A 595 -43.92 14.46 -8.66
CA HIS A 595 -45.18 13.71 -8.55
C HIS A 595 -45.88 13.89 -7.19
N PHE A 596 -45.13 14.18 -6.13
CA PHE A 596 -45.65 14.43 -4.78
C PHE A 596 -45.50 15.89 -4.32
N GLU A 597 -45.13 16.82 -5.21
CA GLU A 597 -44.90 18.24 -4.91
C GLU A 597 -43.81 18.46 -3.83
N MET A 598 -42.77 17.63 -3.84
CA MET A 598 -41.70 17.65 -2.82
C MET A 598 -40.38 18.24 -3.33
N TYR A 599 -40.26 18.52 -4.63
CA TYR A 599 -39.00 18.92 -5.25
C TYR A 599 -38.41 20.21 -4.66
N ASP A 600 -39.27 21.15 -4.26
CA ASP A 600 -38.83 22.42 -3.66
C ASP A 600 -38.01 22.24 -2.37
N GLN A 601 -38.14 21.11 -1.67
CA GLN A 601 -37.34 20.80 -0.48
C GLN A 601 -35.85 20.61 -0.80
N VAL A 602 -35.50 20.26 -2.04
CA VAL A 602 -34.13 19.93 -2.47
C VAL A 602 -33.70 20.63 -3.77
N ALA A 603 -34.55 21.47 -4.37
CA ALA A 603 -34.33 22.07 -5.68
C ALA A 603 -32.98 22.81 -5.80
N ASN A 604 -32.55 23.47 -4.73
CA ASN A 604 -31.29 24.22 -4.69
C ASN A 604 -30.06 23.32 -4.87
N TYR A 605 -30.13 22.06 -4.44
CA TYR A 605 -29.01 21.11 -4.52
C TYR A 605 -28.97 20.37 -5.86
N PHE A 606 -30.04 20.44 -6.67
CA PHE A 606 -30.12 19.79 -7.98
C PHE A 606 -29.56 20.66 -9.12
N ALA A 607 -29.40 21.97 -8.88
CA ALA A 607 -29.02 22.94 -9.90
C ALA A 607 -27.61 22.72 -10.48
N ASP A 608 -26.65 22.37 -9.61
CA ASP A 608 -25.24 22.12 -9.97
C ASP A 608 -24.67 21.02 -9.07
N ASN A 609 -23.55 20.42 -9.47
CA ASN A 609 -22.78 19.52 -8.60
C ASN A 609 -21.84 20.31 -7.69
N TYR A 610 -21.67 19.80 -6.47
CA TYR A 610 -20.67 20.25 -5.52
C TYR A 610 -19.27 20.15 -6.13
N ASP A 611 -18.53 21.24 -6.06
CA ASP A 611 -17.19 21.35 -6.61
C ASP A 611 -16.24 21.77 -5.49
N TYR A 612 -15.44 20.80 -5.02
CA TYR A 612 -14.47 21.02 -3.96
C TYR A 612 -13.46 22.13 -4.28
N SER A 613 -13.01 22.23 -5.54
CA SER A 613 -12.11 23.30 -5.96
C SER A 613 -12.80 24.66 -5.90
N LEU A 614 -14.09 24.74 -6.23
CA LEU A 614 -14.86 25.97 -6.02
C LEU A 614 -14.97 26.30 -4.54
N PHE A 615 -15.36 25.36 -3.70
CA PHE A 615 -15.61 25.63 -2.28
C PHE A 615 -14.35 26.05 -1.51
N VAL A 616 -13.30 25.24 -1.54
CA VAL A 616 -12.05 25.53 -0.80
C VAL A 616 -11.21 26.56 -1.54
N GLY A 617 -11.11 26.46 -2.87
CA GLY A 617 -10.33 27.37 -3.67
C GLY A 617 -10.78 28.81 -3.53
N ARG A 618 -12.09 29.09 -3.53
CA ARG A 618 -12.61 30.44 -3.32
C ARG A 618 -12.20 31.02 -1.98
N ASN A 619 -12.36 30.25 -0.89
CA ASN A 619 -12.04 30.71 0.45
C ASN A 619 -10.54 30.97 0.61
N ASP A 620 -9.70 30.01 0.21
CA ASP A 620 -8.23 30.12 0.33
C ASP A 620 -7.71 31.29 -0.51
N TRP A 621 -8.13 31.40 -1.77
CA TRP A 621 -7.71 32.49 -2.65
C TRP A 621 -8.21 33.86 -2.17
N THR A 622 -9.46 33.94 -1.69
CA THR A 622 -10.01 35.20 -1.15
C THR A 622 -9.20 35.67 0.06
N MET A 623 -8.88 34.76 0.99
CA MET A 623 -8.06 35.09 2.15
C MET A 623 -6.66 35.54 1.74
N LEU A 624 -6.01 34.81 0.82
CA LEU A 624 -4.67 35.13 0.35
C LEU A 624 -4.60 36.50 -0.34
N VAL A 625 -5.52 36.77 -1.27
CA VAL A 625 -5.58 38.05 -2.00
C VAL A 625 -5.91 39.19 -1.04
N ASN A 626 -6.75 38.96 -0.03
CA ASN A 626 -7.06 39.99 0.95
C ASN A 626 -5.90 40.37 1.86
N GLN A 627 -4.95 39.47 2.06
CA GLN A 627 -3.71 39.72 2.82
C GLN A 627 -2.59 40.31 1.96
N ALA A 628 -2.79 40.41 0.64
CA ALA A 628 -1.76 40.84 -0.29
C ALA A 628 -1.62 42.37 -0.38
N GLU A 629 -0.38 42.83 -0.46
CA GLU A 629 -0.03 44.22 -0.74
C GLU A 629 0.09 44.46 -2.26
N VAL A 630 -0.65 45.45 -2.77
CA VAL A 630 -0.56 45.83 -4.19
C VAL A 630 0.73 46.60 -4.45
N GLY A 631 1.51 46.14 -5.41
CA GLY A 631 2.83 46.64 -5.79
C GLY A 631 3.94 45.60 -5.52
N SER A 632 3.99 45.06 -4.31
CA SER A 632 4.96 44.05 -3.88
C SER A 632 4.46 42.62 -4.12
N ASP A 633 3.25 42.30 -3.64
CA ASP A 633 2.67 40.95 -3.74
C ASP A 633 1.82 40.78 -4.99
N ILE A 634 1.07 41.81 -5.39
CA ILE A 634 0.22 41.80 -6.58
C ILE A 634 0.52 43.04 -7.42
N SER A 635 0.86 42.86 -8.69
CA SER A 635 0.91 43.94 -9.67
C SER A 635 -0.14 43.74 -10.75
N PHE A 636 -0.58 44.82 -11.39
CA PHE A 636 -1.60 44.75 -12.44
C PHE A 636 -0.99 45.15 -13.78
N ILE A 637 -1.26 44.34 -14.81
CA ILE A 637 -0.73 44.52 -16.16
C ILE A 637 -1.86 44.37 -17.18
N LYS A 638 -1.67 44.94 -18.38
CA LYS A 638 -2.54 44.68 -19.52
C LYS A 638 -1.88 43.70 -20.47
N GLN A 639 -2.50 42.54 -20.68
CA GLN A 639 -2.05 41.53 -21.62
C GLN A 639 -3.17 41.24 -22.62
N ASP A 640 -2.86 41.34 -23.92
CA ASP A 640 -3.83 41.14 -25.01
C ASP A 640 -5.14 41.95 -24.86
N GLY A 641 -5.03 43.17 -24.32
CA GLY A 641 -6.15 44.08 -24.10
C GLY A 641 -7.00 43.79 -22.86
N ARG A 642 -6.70 42.73 -22.10
CA ARG A 642 -7.38 42.38 -20.85
C ARG A 642 -6.59 42.82 -19.63
N LEU A 643 -7.29 43.10 -18.54
CA LEU A 643 -6.67 43.40 -17.25
C LEU A 643 -6.28 42.08 -16.56
N CYS A 644 -4.99 41.93 -16.31
CA CYS A 644 -4.43 40.78 -15.61
C CYS A 644 -3.78 41.20 -14.29
N ALA A 645 -3.87 40.35 -13.28
CA ALA A 645 -3.14 40.49 -12.03
C ALA A 645 -1.96 39.51 -12.01
N GLN A 646 -0.75 40.03 -11.83
CA GLN A 646 0.43 39.24 -11.53
C GLN A 646 0.55 39.07 -10.01
N ILE A 647 0.35 37.85 -9.52
CA ILE A 647 0.43 37.47 -8.11
C ILE A 647 1.81 36.84 -7.86
N ASN A 648 2.68 37.55 -7.17
CA ASN A 648 4.08 37.20 -7.00
C ASN A 648 4.29 36.06 -5.99
N LYS A 649 5.34 35.26 -6.20
CA LYS A 649 5.75 34.17 -5.32
C LYS A 649 5.97 34.60 -3.86
N GLN A 650 6.33 35.85 -3.63
CA GLN A 650 6.52 36.42 -2.29
C GLN A 650 5.26 36.31 -1.43
N LEU A 651 4.07 36.47 -2.01
CA LEU A 651 2.80 36.29 -1.30
C LEU A 651 2.66 34.87 -0.74
N PHE A 652 3.07 33.87 -1.52
CA PHE A 652 3.02 32.46 -1.09
C PHE A 652 4.09 32.14 -0.05
N ASN A 653 5.23 32.85 -0.03
CA ASN A 653 6.22 32.72 1.03
C ASN A 653 5.68 33.26 2.37
N LYS A 654 4.84 34.30 2.36
CA LYS A 654 4.24 34.90 3.57
C LYS A 654 3.31 33.93 4.31
N VAL A 655 2.63 33.06 3.57
CA VAL A 655 1.75 32.01 4.12
C VAL A 655 2.44 30.65 4.25
N SER A 656 3.77 30.62 4.09
CA SER A 656 4.59 29.41 4.17
C SER A 656 5.22 29.28 5.56
N ASP A 657 5.35 28.06 6.10
CA ASP A 657 6.02 27.82 7.40
C ASP A 657 7.54 27.61 7.28
N ASN A 658 8.11 27.87 6.09
CA ASN A 658 9.52 27.71 5.72
C ASN A 658 10.11 26.30 5.93
N THR A 659 9.29 25.27 6.15
CA THR A 659 9.74 23.89 6.08
C THR A 659 9.96 23.47 4.63
N SER A 660 10.79 22.45 4.39
CA SER A 660 10.99 21.90 3.04
C SER A 660 9.68 21.44 2.38
N LYS A 661 8.66 21.13 3.18
CA LYS A 661 7.36 20.61 2.78
C LYS A 661 6.34 21.73 2.47
N ASN A 662 6.40 22.83 3.21
CA ASN A 662 5.46 23.96 3.14
C ASN A 662 6.17 25.27 2.77
N ASN A 663 7.13 25.21 1.84
CA ASN A 663 7.78 26.40 1.30
C ASN A 663 6.87 27.10 0.27
N GLY A 664 7.14 28.37 -0.05
CA GLY A 664 6.26 29.14 -0.94
C GLY A 664 6.11 28.57 -2.36
N SER A 665 7.03 27.73 -2.85
CA SER A 665 6.84 27.04 -4.14
C SER A 665 5.77 25.94 -4.04
N SER A 666 5.77 25.18 -2.94
CA SER A 666 4.74 24.17 -2.65
C SER A 666 3.38 24.83 -2.47
N MET A 667 3.31 25.95 -1.74
CA MET A 667 2.08 26.72 -1.57
C MET A 667 1.56 27.28 -2.90
N MET A 668 2.45 27.87 -3.71
CA MET A 668 2.10 28.32 -5.06
C MET A 668 1.51 27.17 -5.89
N HIS A 669 2.18 26.01 -5.92
CA HIS A 669 1.66 24.83 -6.63
C HIS A 669 0.27 24.36 -6.14
N ARG A 670 0.02 24.40 -4.83
CA ARG A 670 -1.29 24.06 -4.25
C ARG A 670 -2.39 25.01 -4.70
N TYR A 671 -2.17 26.31 -4.59
CA TYR A 671 -3.15 27.34 -4.99
C TYR A 671 -3.47 27.28 -6.48
N PHE A 672 -2.48 26.94 -7.31
CA PHE A 672 -2.69 26.69 -8.73
C PHE A 672 -3.68 25.56 -9.00
N GLN A 673 -3.58 24.45 -8.26
CA GLN A 673 -4.42 23.27 -8.46
C GLN A 673 -5.89 23.54 -8.15
N TYR A 674 -6.20 24.55 -7.33
CA TYR A 674 -7.57 24.97 -7.07
C TYR A 674 -8.22 25.73 -8.23
N LEU A 675 -7.46 26.32 -9.15
CA LEU A 675 -8.01 27.15 -10.23
C LEU A 675 -8.74 26.28 -11.26
N PRO A 676 -10.08 26.36 -11.35
CA PRO A 676 -10.85 25.48 -12.23
C PRO A 676 -10.75 25.91 -13.69
N ARG A 677 -10.53 24.93 -14.58
CA ARG A 677 -10.44 25.18 -16.03
C ARG A 677 -11.72 25.75 -16.64
N LYS A 678 -12.90 25.40 -16.10
CA LYS A 678 -14.21 25.80 -16.64
C LYS A 678 -14.48 27.31 -16.62
N TYR A 679 -13.76 28.08 -15.80
CA TYR A 679 -13.90 29.53 -15.74
C TYR A 679 -12.95 30.28 -16.69
N HIS A 680 -12.12 29.55 -17.45
CA HIS A 680 -11.16 30.13 -18.40
C HIS A 680 -10.31 31.24 -17.77
N ILE A 681 -9.94 31.08 -16.49
CA ILE A 681 -8.98 31.95 -15.83
C ILE A 681 -7.67 31.79 -16.62
N SER A 682 -7.35 32.74 -17.49
CA SER A 682 -6.11 32.70 -18.25
C SER A 682 -4.99 32.81 -17.23
N TYR A 683 -4.20 31.75 -17.07
CA TYR A 683 -3.11 31.75 -16.11
C TYR A 683 -1.75 31.38 -16.71
N GLN A 684 -0.73 32.15 -16.36
CA GLN A 684 0.67 31.79 -16.59
C GLN A 684 1.30 31.36 -15.27
N TYR A 685 1.66 30.08 -15.14
CA TYR A 685 2.44 29.57 -14.01
C TYR A 685 3.91 29.81 -14.28
N THR A 686 4.58 30.64 -13.47
CA THR A 686 6.01 30.93 -13.61
C THR A 686 6.73 30.67 -12.29
N ASN A 687 8.06 30.56 -12.33
CA ASN A 687 8.87 30.42 -11.11
C ASN A 687 8.77 31.64 -10.17
N THR A 688 8.24 32.77 -10.68
CA THR A 688 8.11 34.04 -9.95
C THR A 688 6.68 34.37 -9.51
N GLY A 689 5.68 33.57 -9.90
CA GLY A 689 4.28 33.81 -9.53
C GLY A 689 3.27 33.39 -10.61
N PHE A 690 2.04 33.90 -10.46
CA PHE A 690 0.94 33.75 -11.40
C PHE A 690 0.68 35.03 -12.15
N ILE A 691 0.17 34.91 -13.37
CA ILE A 691 -0.60 35.98 -14.01
C ILE A 691 -2.00 35.43 -14.18
N VAL A 692 -3.04 36.14 -13.75
CA VAL A 692 -4.45 35.73 -13.90
C VAL A 692 -5.29 36.84 -14.53
N ASP A 693 -6.25 36.47 -15.38
CA ASP A 693 -7.26 37.42 -15.89
C ASP A 693 -8.20 37.87 -14.74
N VAL A 694 -8.27 39.17 -14.47
CA VAL A 694 -8.99 39.71 -13.31
C VAL A 694 -10.49 39.42 -13.40
N ALA A 695 -11.10 39.64 -14.56
CA ALA A 695 -12.55 39.49 -14.73
C ALA A 695 -12.98 38.02 -14.56
N ASN A 696 -12.24 37.08 -15.15
CA ASN A 696 -12.53 35.66 -15.02
C ASN A 696 -12.23 35.13 -13.62
N PHE A 697 -11.18 35.64 -12.96
CA PHE A 697 -10.84 35.27 -11.60
C PHE A 697 -11.89 35.76 -10.59
N ASP A 698 -12.32 37.02 -10.68
CA ASP A 698 -13.36 37.60 -9.82
C ASP A 698 -14.74 36.94 -10.06
N LYS A 699 -15.08 36.67 -11.32
CA LYS A 699 -16.26 35.86 -11.67
C LYS A 699 -16.19 34.48 -11.03
N TRP A 700 -15.01 33.85 -11.04
CA TRP A 700 -14.81 32.58 -10.37
C TRP A 700 -14.94 32.71 -8.86
N LEU A 701 -14.36 33.73 -8.22
CA LEU A 701 -14.48 33.99 -6.78
C LEU A 701 -15.90 34.33 -6.34
N ASN A 702 -16.78 34.71 -7.27
CA ASN A 702 -18.07 35.32 -6.98
C ASN A 702 -17.92 36.58 -6.11
N SER A 703 -16.88 37.35 -6.37
CA SER A 703 -16.52 38.59 -5.68
C SER A 703 -15.66 39.44 -6.61
N ASP A 704 -15.73 40.76 -6.47
CA ASP A 704 -14.92 41.75 -7.17
C ASP A 704 -13.57 42.01 -6.47
N THR A 705 -12.99 41.01 -5.80
CA THR A 705 -11.83 41.18 -4.92
C THR A 705 -10.61 41.78 -5.64
N LEU A 706 -10.20 41.24 -6.80
CA LEU A 706 -9.04 41.75 -7.53
C LEU A 706 -9.36 43.08 -8.22
N GLN A 707 -10.57 43.25 -8.75
CA GLN A 707 -11.03 44.51 -9.34
C GLN A 707 -11.00 45.64 -8.31
N GLN A 708 -11.51 45.41 -7.10
CA GLN A 708 -11.45 46.38 -6.00
C GLN A 708 -10.01 46.72 -5.62
N ARG A 709 -9.12 45.73 -5.54
CA ARG A 709 -7.68 45.95 -5.25
C ARG A 709 -7.00 46.78 -6.34
N TYR A 710 -7.36 46.55 -7.60
CA TYR A 710 -6.88 47.36 -8.72
C TYR A 710 -7.37 48.81 -8.59
N GLU A 711 -8.65 49.02 -8.30
CA GLU A 711 -9.27 50.34 -8.27
C GLU A 711 -8.84 51.20 -7.08
N SER A 712 -8.76 50.60 -5.89
CA SER A 712 -8.50 51.27 -4.62
C SER A 712 -7.02 51.50 -4.30
N SER A 713 -6.10 50.78 -4.94
CA SER A 713 -4.67 50.91 -4.64
C SER A 713 -4.01 52.10 -5.34
N GLN A 714 -3.33 52.93 -4.54
CA GLN A 714 -2.53 54.05 -5.04
C GLN A 714 -1.38 53.58 -5.95
N ALA A 715 -0.76 52.43 -5.67
CA ALA A 715 0.27 51.84 -6.51
C ALA A 715 -0.25 51.40 -7.89
N ALA A 716 -1.46 50.85 -7.95
CA ALA A 716 -2.13 50.51 -9.21
C ALA A 716 -2.54 51.76 -10.01
N GLN A 717 -2.87 52.87 -9.33
CA GLN A 717 -3.14 54.16 -9.97
C GLN A 717 -1.86 54.78 -10.55
N THR A 718 -0.73 54.72 -9.84
CA THR A 718 0.56 55.19 -10.35
C THR A 718 1.03 54.39 -11.57
N ALA A 719 0.88 53.06 -11.53
CA ALA A 719 1.19 52.19 -12.68
C ALA A 719 0.33 52.53 -13.91
N ARG A 720 -0.97 52.81 -13.72
CA ARG A 720 -1.86 53.27 -14.80
C ARG A 720 -1.40 54.60 -15.43
N GLN A 721 -0.94 55.54 -14.60
CA GLN A 721 -0.46 56.84 -15.09
C GLN A 721 0.84 56.70 -15.89
N GLN A 722 1.76 55.84 -15.45
CA GLN A 722 3.00 55.54 -16.16
C GLN A 722 2.76 54.83 -17.51
N ASP A 723 1.95 53.77 -17.56
CA ASP A 723 1.63 53.07 -18.83
C ASP A 723 0.94 54.01 -19.83
N ASN A 724 0.05 54.90 -19.36
CA ASN A 724 -0.55 55.92 -20.20
C ASN A 724 0.47 56.96 -20.71
N GLN A 725 1.45 57.35 -19.90
CA GLN A 725 2.54 58.24 -20.31
C GLN A 725 3.49 57.58 -21.32
N GLU A 726 3.83 56.30 -21.13
CA GLU A 726 4.68 55.54 -22.07
C GLU A 726 3.99 55.37 -23.42
N ARG A 727 2.69 55.00 -23.44
CA ARG A 727 1.91 54.91 -24.69
C ARG A 727 1.77 56.25 -25.40
N LEU A 728 1.57 57.33 -24.64
CA LEU A 728 1.55 58.68 -25.21
C LEU A 728 2.91 59.02 -25.82
N THR A 729 4.00 58.67 -25.15
CA THR A 729 5.37 58.89 -25.62
C THR A 729 5.70 58.06 -26.87
N GLU A 730 5.30 56.79 -26.93
CA GLU A 730 5.42 55.96 -28.14
C GLU A 730 4.58 56.50 -29.30
N ALA A 731 3.34 56.94 -29.03
CA ALA A 731 2.48 57.52 -30.06
C ALA A 731 3.07 58.82 -30.63
N ILE A 732 3.61 59.69 -29.76
CA ILE A 732 4.34 60.89 -30.15
C ILE A 732 5.61 60.53 -30.93
N THR A 733 6.36 59.50 -30.52
CA THR A 733 7.57 59.05 -31.21
C THR A 733 7.26 58.53 -32.61
N LYS A 734 6.24 57.67 -32.76
CA LYS A 734 5.77 57.19 -34.07
C LYS A 734 5.25 58.32 -34.96
N LEU A 735 4.52 59.29 -34.39
CA LEU A 735 4.09 60.50 -35.11
C LEU A 735 5.28 61.35 -35.57
N THR A 736 6.30 61.47 -34.73
CA THR A 736 7.54 62.24 -35.02
C THR A 736 8.38 61.55 -36.09
N GLU A 737 8.51 60.23 -36.04
CA GLU A 737 9.18 59.43 -37.08
C GLU A 737 8.42 59.51 -38.42
N ALA A 738 7.09 59.43 -38.39
CA ALA A 738 6.25 59.58 -39.58
C ALA A 738 6.35 60.99 -40.19
N THR A 739 6.45 62.04 -39.36
CA THR A 739 6.66 63.41 -39.84
C THR A 739 8.08 63.63 -40.36
N GLN A 740 9.11 63.06 -39.76
CA GLN A 740 10.48 63.11 -40.28
C GLN A 740 10.64 62.34 -41.61
N GLN A 741 9.98 61.19 -41.78
CA GLN A 741 9.93 60.49 -43.07
C GLN A 741 9.22 61.33 -44.14
N ASN A 742 8.14 62.04 -43.78
CA ASN A 742 7.46 62.96 -44.70
C ASN A 742 8.28 64.22 -45.02
N GLN A 743 9.08 64.73 -44.07
CA GLN A 743 10.01 65.84 -44.33
C GLN A 743 11.20 65.40 -45.18
N LYS A 744 11.77 64.20 -45.00
CA LYS A 744 12.78 63.64 -45.91
C LYS A 744 12.23 63.46 -47.33
N LYS A 745 10.98 63.02 -47.49
CA LYS A 745 10.30 62.98 -48.79
C LYS A 745 10.15 64.38 -49.40
N LYS A 746 9.74 65.39 -48.63
CA LYS A 746 9.63 66.78 -49.13
C LYS A 746 10.99 67.44 -49.42
N GLY A 747 12.05 67.10 -48.70
CA GLY A 747 13.42 67.58 -48.95
C GLY A 747 14.01 67.04 -50.26
N LEU A 748 13.71 65.79 -50.61
CA LEU A 748 14.07 65.20 -51.91
C LEU A 748 13.36 65.87 -53.09
N PHE A 749 12.12 66.35 -52.91
CA PHE A 749 11.40 67.12 -53.93
C PHE A 749 11.83 68.59 -54.04
N GLY A 750 12.47 69.16 -53.01
CA GLY A 750 13.03 70.52 -53.05
C GLY A 750 14.34 70.65 -53.83
N TRP A 751 15.10 69.55 -53.98
CA TRP A 751 16.37 69.53 -54.71
C TRP A 751 16.19 69.38 -56.23
N LEU A 752 15.06 68.84 -56.68
CA LEU A 752 14.70 68.68 -58.11
C LEU A 752 14.12 69.97 -58.76
N ARG A 753 14.22 71.13 -58.09
CA ARG A 753 13.64 72.40 -58.55
C ARG A 753 14.63 73.58 -58.58
N LYS A 754 15.92 73.31 -58.78
CA LYS A 754 16.91 74.32 -59.14
C LYS A 754 17.63 73.95 -60.43
#